data_AF-A0A563E9N4-F1
#
_entry.id   AF-A0A563E9N4-F1
#
_cell.length_a   1.000
_cell.length_b   1.000
_cell.length_c   1.000
_cell.angle_alpha   90.00
_cell.angle_beta   90.00
_cell.angle_gamma   90.00
#
_symmetry.space_group_name_H-M   'P 1'
#
loop_
_entity.id
_entity.type
_entity.pdbx_description
1 polymer ?
#
loop_
_entity_poly.entity_id
_entity_poly.type
_entity_poly.pdbx_seq_one_letter_code
_entity_poly.pdbx_strand_id
1 'polypeptide(L)'
;MPTKKRTPSEAEVLAQQLADQLLEGDPTPEQLREAFGGLLGSAPFEVAFDDPFLPSPIELPDPPAEPLTFTIRVDLRHVKPPVWRLLEIPGDTTLDQVSDVLQLAMGWAGYHLHRFELHTGGGRPGPYFVNADNEEPGAGTHEADARLDQVLHQAGDKLHYEYDFGDAWEHLLQVKKVTPGRADRVRCVGGRRACPPEDCGGMSGYEEILEMLATPKEQLDEWGQERVDWMPEGFDPAEFDIAETDSALEQWSSGDLQLGGPMPPVSLLPLLKQSPFPPDELLDLIGAAHLDDQTPEPSTDVAARMVHPWLVLMREIGDGLKLTEAGYLPPASVKRVFDGLGLDSHWIGKGNREDQTPPVADLRASAQALGLIRKRKGMLLPTATGTKLGGAPDDLIGTAVDPIALLRHIQGRLPLEKSGFGHQAALLLLLVVAVGARPGEGSAPAADLLTGLGWRSDQDHPVFPIAVHDHAGLTYAVLEHLHWAAGGTDHGKPPSTPDPVRDVARRALGGEEITPDMLQFAPMPGDPRVTMSRPSASQPSASPEPADLPDPEELVETATGALLDGIAEARHPLAAELALCPVFATFQLAAPDDLDERQLSMAMTTMLAEIISSAESVGGPNALGMLRVASVLGPEVTRARAQVGADRLAAAGVPDRPWATRVGKPDLLRAWRYGDHLGEQESIGLLFDYRGREHAVMVLIDHLLGGGVKDCWVAEGRQAKKLHDDIRRELVSRTEAFFEDIDAAEAVTLLESALAQSTCPEQEDQIEDVALYLDLLRARVEHLRQIAPGSH
;
A
#
# COMPACT_ATOMS: atom_id res chain seq x y z
N MET A 1 -25.96 41.03 -34.59
CA MET A 1 -25.90 39.99 -35.64
C MET A 1 -26.87 38.88 -35.26
N PRO A 2 -27.62 38.28 -36.19
CA PRO A 2 -28.55 37.21 -35.85
C PRO A 2 -27.76 35.94 -35.50
N THR A 3 -28.03 35.37 -34.33
CA THR A 3 -27.50 34.07 -33.89
C THR A 3 -27.96 32.99 -34.87
N LYS A 4 -27.04 32.40 -35.63
CA LYS A 4 -27.30 31.20 -36.43
C LYS A 4 -27.71 30.08 -35.47
N LYS A 5 -28.96 29.61 -35.59
CA LYS A 5 -29.38 28.35 -34.97
C LYS A 5 -28.50 27.23 -35.56
N ARG A 6 -27.77 26.54 -34.69
CA ARG A 6 -26.98 25.35 -35.03
C ARG A 6 -27.96 24.27 -35.50
N THR A 7 -27.73 23.71 -36.68
CA THR A 7 -28.44 22.51 -37.14
C THR A 7 -27.87 21.31 -36.39
N PRO A 8 -28.72 20.40 -35.87
CA PRO A 8 -28.23 19.22 -35.15
C PRO A 8 -27.36 18.36 -36.06
N SER A 9 -26.30 17.77 -35.50
CA SER A 9 -25.47 16.78 -36.20
C SER A 9 -26.26 15.48 -36.45
N GLU A 10 -25.83 14.67 -37.42
CA GLU A 10 -26.47 13.37 -37.69
C GLU A 10 -26.44 12.45 -36.44
N ALA A 11 -25.41 12.58 -35.59
CA ALA A 11 -25.32 11.90 -34.30
C ALA A 11 -26.35 12.39 -33.27
N GLU A 12 -26.62 13.70 -33.21
CA GLU A 12 -27.65 14.27 -32.31
C GLU A 12 -29.07 13.87 -32.74
N VAL A 13 -29.32 13.75 -34.05
CA VAL A 13 -30.61 13.25 -34.58
C VAL A 13 -30.79 11.76 -34.28
N LEU A 14 -29.71 10.97 -34.41
CA LEU A 14 -29.72 9.54 -34.11
C LEU A 14 -29.89 9.27 -32.60
N ALA A 15 -29.21 10.03 -31.75
CA ALA A 15 -29.34 9.95 -30.29
C ALA A 15 -30.74 10.32 -29.80
N GLN A 16 -31.36 11.36 -30.39
CA GLN A 16 -32.73 11.73 -30.06
C GLN A 16 -33.74 10.66 -30.53
N GLN A 17 -33.53 10.06 -31.71
CA GLN A 17 -34.38 8.96 -32.19
C GLN A 17 -34.25 7.69 -31.35
N LEU A 18 -33.06 7.42 -30.80
CA LEU A 18 -32.83 6.28 -29.90
C LEU A 18 -33.46 6.52 -28.52
N ALA A 19 -33.37 7.74 -27.99
CA ALA A 19 -34.04 8.14 -26.76
C ALA A 19 -35.58 8.06 -26.88
N ASP A 20 -36.12 8.48 -28.02
CA ASP A 20 -37.56 8.37 -28.32
C ASP A 20 -38.00 6.90 -28.48
N GLN A 21 -37.13 6.01 -29.00
CA GLN A 21 -37.40 4.57 -29.11
C GLN A 21 -37.30 3.83 -27.75
N LEU A 22 -36.36 4.22 -26.89
CA LEU A 22 -36.22 3.71 -25.51
C LEU A 22 -37.43 4.06 -24.63
N LEU A 23 -38.13 5.16 -24.94
CA LEU A 23 -39.35 5.59 -24.25
C LEU A 23 -40.62 4.85 -24.74
N GLU A 24 -40.61 4.25 -25.94
CA GLU A 24 -41.79 3.62 -26.55
C GLU A 24 -41.74 2.06 -26.60
N GLY A 25 -40.63 1.40 -26.25
CA GLY A 25 -40.57 -0.06 -26.09
C GLY A 25 -39.21 -0.61 -25.62
N ASP A 26 -39.18 -1.87 -25.16
CA ASP A 26 -37.95 -2.61 -24.76
C ASP A 26 -37.07 -2.91 -25.98
N PRO A 27 -35.89 -2.29 -26.16
CA PRO A 27 -35.00 -2.61 -27.28
C PRO A 27 -34.27 -3.93 -27.03
N THR A 28 -33.98 -4.66 -28.10
CA THR A 28 -33.21 -5.91 -27.99
C THR A 28 -31.73 -5.62 -27.74
N PRO A 29 -30.98 -6.53 -27.08
CA PRO A 29 -29.54 -6.38 -26.85
C PRO A 29 -28.73 -6.06 -28.12
N GLU A 30 -29.14 -6.63 -29.27
CA GLU A 30 -28.52 -6.34 -30.57
C GLU A 30 -28.75 -4.91 -31.06
N GLN A 31 -29.90 -4.29 -30.75
CA GLN A 31 -30.21 -2.90 -31.11
C GLN A 31 -29.40 -1.91 -30.26
N LEU A 32 -29.19 -2.23 -28.98
CA LEU A 32 -28.29 -1.48 -28.10
C LEU A 32 -26.84 -1.59 -28.57
N ARG A 33 -26.42 -2.80 -29.00
CA ARG A 33 -25.08 -3.07 -29.55
C ARG A 33 -24.81 -2.34 -30.86
N GLU A 34 -25.81 -2.23 -31.74
CA GLU A 34 -25.69 -1.54 -33.03
C GLU A 34 -25.67 0.00 -32.85
N ALA A 35 -26.39 0.52 -31.85
CA ALA A 35 -26.29 1.93 -31.46
C ALA A 35 -24.91 2.27 -30.86
N PHE A 36 -24.36 1.39 -30.03
CA PHE A 36 -22.99 1.50 -29.51
C PHE A 36 -21.95 1.40 -30.63
N GLY A 37 -22.13 0.43 -31.53
CA GLY A 37 -21.27 0.24 -32.70
C GLY A 37 -21.34 1.39 -33.70
N GLY A 38 -22.47 2.09 -33.80
CA GLY A 38 -22.62 3.29 -34.64
C GLY A 38 -21.99 4.55 -34.03
N LEU A 39 -22.06 4.70 -32.70
CA LEU A 39 -21.42 5.78 -31.95
C LEU A 39 -19.88 5.67 -31.97
N LEU A 40 -19.36 4.43 -31.96
CA LEU A 40 -17.93 4.11 -32.02
C LEU A 40 -17.39 3.88 -33.44
N GLY A 41 -18.26 3.62 -34.42
CA GLY A 41 -17.88 3.04 -35.72
C GLY A 41 -17.79 3.98 -36.92
N SER A 42 -17.90 5.31 -36.76
CA SER A 42 -17.90 6.24 -37.91
C SER A 42 -16.88 7.38 -37.87
N ALA A 43 -15.94 7.37 -36.92
CA ALA A 43 -14.71 8.16 -37.02
C ALA A 43 -13.50 7.20 -37.04
N PRO A 44 -12.53 7.39 -37.95
CA PRO A 44 -11.35 6.55 -38.01
C PRO A 44 -10.54 6.75 -36.72
N PHE A 45 -10.45 5.68 -35.92
CA PHE A 45 -9.57 5.55 -34.78
C PHE A 45 -8.13 5.39 -35.29
N GLU A 46 -7.60 6.42 -35.94
CA GLU A 46 -6.19 6.77 -35.76
C GLU A 46 -6.13 7.48 -34.41
N VAL A 47 -5.91 6.72 -33.35
CA VAL A 47 -5.53 7.31 -32.06
C VAL A 47 -4.09 7.76 -32.20
N ALA A 48 -3.93 8.99 -32.69
CA ALA A 48 -3.04 9.85 -31.95
C ALA A 48 -3.72 10.03 -30.58
N PHE A 49 -3.11 9.48 -29.54
CA PHE A 49 -3.51 9.72 -28.15
C PHE A 49 -3.16 11.18 -27.85
N ASP A 50 -3.99 12.12 -28.29
CA ASP A 50 -4.09 13.44 -27.68
C ASP A 50 -5.30 13.35 -26.75
N ASP A 51 -5.03 12.87 -25.54
CA ASP A 51 -5.94 12.72 -24.43
C ASP A 51 -6.31 14.11 -23.84
N PRO A 52 -7.60 14.48 -23.74
CA PRO A 52 -8.02 15.75 -23.17
C PRO A 52 -8.00 15.79 -21.62
N PHE A 53 -7.67 14.68 -20.94
CA PHE A 53 -7.47 14.58 -19.49
C PHE A 53 -6.01 14.50 -19.06
N LEU A 54 -5.09 14.40 -20.02
CA LEU A 54 -3.69 14.68 -19.72
C LEU A 54 -3.58 16.18 -19.42
N PRO A 55 -3.06 16.60 -18.25
CA PRO A 55 -2.74 18.00 -18.05
C PRO A 55 -1.80 18.42 -19.18
N SER A 56 -2.19 19.45 -19.93
CA SER A 56 -1.30 20.01 -20.95
C SER A 56 0.07 20.26 -20.31
N PRO A 57 1.19 19.89 -20.96
CA PRO A 57 2.51 20.12 -20.42
C PRO A 57 2.63 21.54 -19.91
N ILE A 58 3.09 21.71 -18.67
CA ILE A 58 3.27 23.01 -18.05
C ILE A 58 4.29 23.76 -18.91
N GLU A 59 3.86 24.83 -19.57
CA GLU A 59 4.77 25.70 -20.31
C GLU A 59 5.71 26.40 -19.32
N LEU A 60 6.90 25.84 -19.16
CA LEU A 60 7.94 26.42 -18.33
C LEU A 60 8.59 27.61 -19.05
N PRO A 61 8.72 28.78 -18.40
CA PRO A 61 9.46 29.89 -18.97
C PRO A 61 10.96 29.54 -19.09
N ASP A 62 11.68 30.27 -19.95
CA ASP A 62 13.15 30.19 -19.98
C ASP A 62 13.73 30.50 -18.59
N PRO A 63 14.76 29.76 -18.14
CA PRO A 63 15.43 30.06 -16.87
C PRO A 63 15.92 31.52 -16.81
N PRO A 64 15.89 32.15 -15.64
CA PRO A 64 16.37 33.52 -15.49
C PRO A 64 17.86 33.62 -15.86
N ALA A 65 18.23 34.72 -16.53
CA ALA A 65 19.60 34.94 -17.00
C ALA A 65 20.61 35.13 -15.84
N GLU A 66 20.15 35.60 -14.69
CA GLU A 66 20.94 35.72 -13.47
C GLU A 66 20.48 34.65 -12.47
N PRO A 67 21.40 33.89 -11.85
CA PRO A 67 21.04 32.90 -10.84
C PRO A 67 20.34 33.54 -9.65
N LEU A 68 19.38 32.81 -9.08
CA LEU A 68 18.60 33.24 -7.92
C LEU A 68 18.77 32.25 -6.76
N THR A 69 18.51 32.73 -5.55
CA THR A 69 18.35 31.89 -4.35
C THR A 69 17.02 32.22 -3.71
N PHE A 70 16.26 31.18 -3.39
CA PHE A 70 14.93 31.28 -2.78
C PHE A 70 15.04 30.95 -1.29
N THR A 71 14.48 31.82 -0.45
CA THR A 71 14.16 31.48 0.94
C THR A 71 12.70 31.05 0.98
N ILE A 72 12.46 29.76 1.16
CA ILE A 72 11.14 29.13 1.13
C ILE A 72 10.76 28.69 2.53
N ARG A 73 9.57 29.07 2.97
CA ARG A 73 8.96 28.46 4.15
C ARG A 73 8.12 27.28 3.67
N VAL A 74 8.37 26.12 4.25
CA VAL A 74 7.59 24.91 4.04
C VAL A 74 6.72 24.72 5.27
N ASP A 75 5.41 24.78 5.11
CA ASP A 75 4.45 24.50 6.17
C ASP A 75 3.82 23.13 5.92
N LEU A 76 3.93 22.22 6.89
CA LEU A 76 3.14 20.99 6.89
C LEU A 76 1.69 21.37 7.22
N ARG A 77 0.79 21.08 6.30
CA ARG A 77 -0.60 21.53 6.35
C ARG A 77 -1.37 20.72 7.38
N HIS A 78 -2.45 21.33 7.86
CA HIS A 78 -3.43 20.74 8.78
C HIS A 78 -2.92 20.32 10.18
N VAL A 79 -1.61 20.17 10.40
CA VAL A 79 -1.02 19.86 11.71
C VAL A 79 -1.06 21.06 12.66
N LYS A 80 -1.51 20.83 13.91
CA LYS A 80 -1.53 21.84 14.98
C LYS A 80 -0.87 21.34 16.27
N PRO A 81 -0.11 22.20 16.99
CA PRO A 81 0.53 23.43 16.54
C PRO A 81 1.43 23.29 15.29
N PRO A 82 1.63 24.36 14.50
CA PRO A 82 2.26 24.27 13.17
C PRO A 82 3.69 23.70 13.20
N VAL A 83 3.93 22.74 12.30
CA VAL A 83 5.24 22.18 11.95
C VAL A 83 5.72 22.87 10.66
N TRP A 84 6.95 23.36 10.63
CA TRP A 84 7.47 24.06 9.46
C TRP A 84 9.00 24.10 9.39
N ARG A 85 9.51 24.33 8.18
CA ARG A 85 10.94 24.55 7.87
C ARG A 85 11.12 25.83 7.05
N LEU A 86 12.28 26.46 7.17
CA LEU A 86 12.68 27.62 6.37
C LEU A 86 14.01 27.30 5.70
N LEU A 87 13.95 27.13 4.39
CA LEU A 87 15.02 26.59 3.56
C LEU A 87 15.56 27.68 2.64
N GLU A 88 16.87 27.72 2.46
CA GLU A 88 17.54 28.46 1.39
C GLU A 88 17.91 27.49 0.28
N ILE A 89 17.30 27.64 -0.90
CA ILE A 89 17.43 26.71 -2.02
C ILE A 89 17.94 27.47 -3.26
N PRO A 90 19.01 27.00 -3.95
CA PRO A 90 19.42 27.54 -5.25
C PRO A 90 18.27 27.45 -6.27
N GLY A 91 18.01 28.52 -7.01
CA GLY A 91 16.91 28.57 -7.98
C GLY A 91 17.05 27.56 -9.13
N ASP A 92 18.27 27.09 -9.39
CA ASP A 92 18.57 26.06 -10.39
C ASP A 92 18.39 24.61 -9.93
N THR A 93 17.88 24.41 -8.71
CA THR A 93 17.49 23.09 -8.19
C THR A 93 16.25 22.62 -8.94
N THR A 94 16.27 21.40 -9.47
CA THR A 94 15.14 20.76 -10.15
C THR A 94 14.10 20.27 -9.14
N LEU A 95 12.84 20.06 -9.56
CA LEU A 95 11.78 19.75 -8.60
C LEU A 95 11.93 18.35 -7.95
N ASP A 96 12.51 17.36 -8.65
CA ASP A 96 12.95 16.08 -8.03
C ASP A 96 13.92 16.32 -6.87
N GLN A 97 14.94 17.16 -7.10
CA GLN A 97 15.90 17.54 -6.07
C GLN A 97 15.26 18.37 -4.95
N VAL A 98 14.24 19.18 -5.27
CA VAL A 98 13.45 19.87 -4.24
C VAL A 98 12.67 18.85 -3.40
N SER A 99 12.13 17.77 -3.99
CA SER A 99 11.47 16.69 -3.25
C SER A 99 12.42 16.08 -2.21
N ASP A 100 13.63 15.70 -2.60
CA ASP A 100 14.67 15.20 -1.69
C ASP A 100 14.92 16.17 -0.52
N VAL A 101 15.08 17.45 -0.85
CA VAL A 101 15.32 18.50 0.14
C VAL A 101 14.16 18.63 1.13
N LEU A 102 12.91 18.49 0.66
CA LEU A 102 11.73 18.54 1.51
C LEU A 102 11.69 17.32 2.45
N GLN A 103 11.89 16.12 1.92
CA GLN A 103 11.87 14.88 2.69
C GLN A 103 12.97 14.86 3.76
N LEU A 104 14.22 15.21 3.42
CA LEU A 104 15.30 15.38 4.40
C LEU A 104 14.98 16.45 5.44
N ALA A 105 14.37 17.57 5.02
CA ALA A 105 14.01 18.63 5.94
C ALA A 105 12.91 18.22 6.94
N MET A 106 12.06 17.26 6.55
CA MET A 106 11.05 16.66 7.42
C MET A 106 11.56 15.45 8.20
N GLY A 107 12.69 14.86 7.81
CA GLY A 107 13.22 13.64 8.44
C GLY A 107 12.59 12.36 7.92
N TRP A 108 12.12 12.37 6.66
CA TRP A 108 11.56 11.22 5.96
C TRP A 108 12.59 10.59 4.99
N ALA A 109 12.38 9.32 4.67
CA ALA A 109 13.32 8.48 3.92
C ALA A 109 12.99 8.35 2.43
N GLY A 110 11.88 8.93 1.96
CA GLY A 110 11.67 9.19 0.53
C GLY A 110 11.29 7.99 -0.33
N TYR A 111 10.65 6.99 0.27
CA TYR A 111 10.23 5.77 -0.42
C TYR A 111 8.79 5.82 -0.93
N HIS A 112 8.05 6.89 -0.65
CA HIS A 112 6.66 7.05 -1.09
C HIS A 112 6.53 7.94 -2.31
N LEU A 113 5.41 7.74 -3.03
CA LEU A 113 5.05 8.60 -4.16
C LEU A 113 4.79 10.04 -3.69
N HIS A 114 5.14 11.00 -4.55
CA HIS A 114 4.92 12.42 -4.31
C HIS A 114 4.55 13.15 -5.59
N ARG A 115 4.02 14.37 -5.44
CA ARG A 115 3.76 15.29 -6.55
C ARG A 115 3.88 16.75 -6.14
N PHE A 116 4.20 17.60 -7.11
CA PHE A 116 4.10 19.06 -6.98
C PHE A 116 2.91 19.59 -7.76
N GLU A 117 2.18 20.55 -7.19
CA GLU A 117 1.02 21.16 -7.84
C GLU A 117 1.10 22.70 -7.81
N LEU A 118 0.88 23.33 -8.96
CA LEU A 118 0.83 24.78 -9.07
C LEU A 118 -0.37 25.34 -8.31
N HIS A 119 -0.13 26.34 -7.46
CA HIS A 119 -1.20 27.01 -6.73
C HIS A 119 -2.04 27.91 -7.66
N THR A 120 -3.21 27.44 -8.12
CA THR A 120 -4.06 28.18 -9.07
C THR A 120 -5.09 29.11 -8.43
N GLY A 121 -5.37 28.96 -7.13
CA GLY A 121 -6.39 29.73 -6.42
C GLY A 121 -7.82 29.37 -6.83
N GLY A 122 -8.74 29.28 -5.87
CA GLY A 122 -10.16 28.99 -6.14
C GLY A 122 -10.56 27.50 -6.09
N GLY A 123 -9.79 26.65 -5.39
CA GLY A 123 -10.22 25.29 -5.00
C GLY A 123 -10.24 24.24 -6.11
N ARG A 124 -9.69 24.52 -7.30
CA ARG A 124 -9.50 23.52 -8.36
C ARG A 124 -8.06 22.99 -8.34
N PRO A 125 -7.84 21.70 -8.63
CA PRO A 125 -6.50 21.17 -8.85
C PRO A 125 -5.80 21.96 -9.96
N GLY A 126 -4.63 22.53 -9.66
CA GLY A 126 -3.75 23.15 -10.63
C GLY A 126 -2.98 22.13 -11.45
N PRO A 127 -2.31 22.56 -12.55
CA PRO A 127 -1.37 21.71 -13.24
C PRO A 127 -0.30 21.17 -12.27
N TYR A 128 0.05 19.90 -12.39
CA TYR A 128 0.99 19.21 -11.52
C TYR A 128 2.21 18.67 -12.28
N PHE A 129 3.27 18.41 -11.53
CA PHE A 129 4.50 17.78 -12.00
C PHE A 129 4.52 16.32 -11.54
N VAL A 130 5.05 15.43 -12.39
CA VAL A 130 5.15 13.98 -12.12
C VAL A 130 6.60 13.58 -11.86
N ASN A 131 6.81 12.61 -10.95
CA ASN A 131 8.10 11.97 -10.73
C ASN A 131 8.38 10.88 -11.79
N ALA A 132 9.57 10.28 -11.77
CA ALA A 132 9.99 9.28 -12.75
C ALA A 132 9.24 7.95 -12.64
N ASP A 133 8.72 7.63 -11.44
CA ASP A 133 8.04 6.36 -11.16
C ASP A 133 6.55 6.36 -11.56
N ASN A 134 5.99 7.53 -11.89
CA ASN A 134 4.66 7.67 -12.47
C ASN A 134 4.73 7.52 -14.01
N GLU A 135 4.90 6.28 -14.49
CA GLU A 135 4.94 5.95 -15.92
C GLU A 135 3.53 5.90 -16.58
N GLU A 136 2.69 6.90 -16.37
CA GLU A 136 1.48 7.07 -17.19
C GLU A 136 1.83 7.77 -18.52
N PRO A 137 1.65 7.11 -19.70
CA PRO A 137 2.03 7.69 -20.98
C PRO A 137 1.26 8.99 -21.27
N GLY A 138 1.96 10.13 -21.17
CA GLY A 138 1.44 11.47 -21.50
C GLY A 138 1.09 12.36 -20.30
N ALA A 139 1.28 11.88 -19.06
CA ALA A 139 0.97 12.59 -17.82
C ALA A 139 1.96 13.72 -17.50
N GLY A 140 1.67 14.96 -17.89
CA GLY A 140 2.28 16.15 -17.27
C GLY A 140 3.76 16.44 -17.58
N THR A 141 4.34 17.40 -16.85
CA THR A 141 5.76 17.80 -16.98
C THR A 141 6.57 17.09 -15.90
N HIS A 142 7.64 16.39 -16.29
CA HIS A 142 8.52 15.71 -15.34
C HIS A 142 9.19 16.72 -14.41
N GLU A 143 9.20 16.42 -13.11
CA GLU A 143 9.80 17.28 -12.10
C GLU A 143 11.32 17.48 -12.30
N ALA A 144 12.02 16.48 -12.85
CA ALA A 144 13.44 16.55 -13.20
C ALA A 144 13.73 17.53 -14.35
N ASP A 145 12.71 17.87 -15.15
CA ASP A 145 12.81 18.84 -16.25
C ASP A 145 12.43 20.27 -15.82
N ALA A 146 11.95 20.46 -14.58
CA ALA A 146 11.47 21.73 -14.07
C ALA A 146 12.36 22.28 -12.95
N ARG A 147 12.90 23.50 -13.12
CA ARG A 147 13.65 24.19 -12.06
C ARG A 147 12.73 24.99 -11.15
N LEU A 148 13.14 25.13 -9.90
CA LEU A 148 12.47 25.96 -8.90
C LEU A 148 12.26 27.41 -9.40
N ASP A 149 13.24 27.99 -10.10
CA ASP A 149 13.16 29.36 -10.63
C ASP A 149 12.36 29.53 -11.92
N GLN A 150 11.97 28.44 -12.56
CA GLN A 150 10.99 28.42 -13.64
C GLN A 150 9.56 28.30 -13.13
N VAL A 151 9.39 27.83 -11.88
CA VAL A 151 8.08 27.59 -11.25
C VAL A 151 7.69 28.69 -10.26
N LEU A 152 8.66 29.22 -9.50
CA LEU A 152 8.48 30.29 -8.52
C LEU A 152 9.35 31.48 -8.91
N HIS A 153 8.84 32.71 -8.74
CA HIS A 153 9.50 33.91 -9.28
C HIS A 153 9.71 35.01 -8.23
N GLN A 154 8.79 35.16 -7.29
CA GLN A 154 8.79 36.28 -6.34
C GLN A 154 8.28 35.88 -4.95
N ALA A 155 8.53 36.76 -3.98
CA ALA A 155 8.00 36.58 -2.63
C ALA A 155 6.47 36.57 -2.63
N GLY A 156 5.89 35.59 -1.93
CA GLY A 156 4.45 35.35 -1.88
C GLY A 156 3.99 34.20 -2.77
N ASP A 157 4.76 33.82 -3.79
CA ASP A 157 4.46 32.68 -4.65
C ASP A 157 4.40 31.39 -3.82
N LYS A 158 3.56 30.46 -4.30
CA LYS A 158 3.21 29.23 -3.60
C LYS A 158 3.29 28.03 -4.53
N LEU A 159 3.75 26.92 -3.98
CA LEU A 159 3.75 25.61 -4.62
C LEU A 159 3.24 24.60 -3.58
N HIS A 160 2.36 23.69 -4.00
CA HIS A 160 1.94 22.59 -3.15
C HIS A 160 2.81 21.38 -3.42
N TYR A 161 3.08 20.61 -2.37
CA TYR A 161 3.83 19.37 -2.44
C TYR A 161 3.11 18.34 -1.57
N GLU A 162 2.73 17.22 -2.17
CA GLU A 162 2.11 16.11 -1.47
C GLU A 162 3.09 14.95 -1.44
N TYR A 163 3.29 14.38 -0.26
CA TYR A 163 4.16 13.23 -0.02
C TYR A 163 3.35 12.11 0.61
N ASP A 164 3.56 10.88 0.15
CA ASP A 164 2.81 9.70 0.57
C ASP A 164 1.32 9.80 0.27
N PHE A 165 0.89 9.25 -0.87
CA PHE A 165 -0.52 9.25 -1.28
C PHE A 165 -1.41 8.36 -0.37
N GLY A 166 -0.83 7.55 0.52
CA GLY A 166 -1.58 6.83 1.53
C GLY A 166 -1.89 7.69 2.75
N ASP A 167 -0.87 8.34 3.30
CA ASP A 167 -1.00 9.19 4.50
C ASP A 167 -1.37 10.66 4.19
N ALA A 168 -1.28 11.06 2.92
CA ALA A 168 -1.64 12.36 2.35
C ALA A 168 -0.93 13.56 3.03
N TRP A 169 0.40 13.53 3.15
CA TRP A 169 1.15 14.63 3.75
C TRP A 169 1.25 15.85 2.84
N GLU A 170 0.33 16.79 3.03
CA GLU A 170 0.30 18.05 2.30
C GLU A 170 1.28 19.10 2.84
N HIS A 171 2.07 19.70 1.96
CA HIS A 171 2.99 20.79 2.23
C HIS A 171 2.68 22.01 1.37
N LEU A 172 2.75 23.19 1.99
CA LEU A 172 2.73 24.45 1.27
C LEU A 172 4.11 25.10 1.32
N LEU A 173 4.75 25.16 0.16
CA LEU A 173 5.96 25.93 -0.06
C LEU A 173 5.53 27.36 -0.34
N GLN A 174 6.01 28.31 0.46
CA GLN A 174 5.79 29.73 0.23
C GLN A 174 7.10 30.49 0.17
N VAL A 175 7.34 31.17 -0.95
CA VAL A 175 8.52 32.03 -1.11
C VAL A 175 8.42 33.21 -0.15
N LYS A 176 9.38 33.34 0.76
CA LYS A 176 9.50 34.48 1.67
C LYS A 176 10.42 35.55 1.11
N LYS A 177 11.44 35.14 0.37
CA LYS A 177 12.45 36.05 -0.20
C LYS A 177 13.10 35.43 -1.43
N VAL A 178 13.40 36.27 -2.42
CA VAL A 178 14.25 35.93 -3.57
C VAL A 178 15.47 36.84 -3.53
N THR A 179 16.66 36.26 -3.65
CA THR A 179 17.94 37.00 -3.60
C THR A 179 18.75 36.72 -4.87
N PRO A 180 19.33 37.73 -5.54
CA PRO A 180 20.24 37.51 -6.66
C PRO A 180 21.51 36.76 -6.23
N GLY A 181 22.00 35.88 -7.08
CA GLY A 181 23.12 34.98 -6.84
C GLY A 181 22.65 33.56 -6.48
N ARG A 182 23.46 32.58 -6.87
CA ARG A 182 23.27 31.16 -6.55
C ARG A 182 23.90 30.87 -5.20
N ALA A 183 23.17 30.26 -4.29
CA ALA A 183 23.74 29.71 -3.06
C ALA A 183 24.67 28.53 -3.37
N ASP A 184 25.67 28.31 -2.54
CA ASP A 184 26.64 27.22 -2.74
C ASP A 184 26.01 25.84 -2.48
N ARG A 185 25.08 25.77 -1.52
CA ARG A 185 24.34 24.56 -1.13
C ARG A 185 22.93 24.89 -0.64
N VAL A 186 22.11 23.86 -0.46
CA VAL A 186 20.83 23.98 0.26
C VAL A 186 21.09 24.10 1.76
N ARG A 187 20.30 24.93 2.45
CA ARG A 187 20.44 25.17 3.90
C ARG A 187 19.11 25.19 4.62
N CYS A 188 19.06 24.63 5.83
CA CYS A 188 17.97 24.87 6.76
C CYS A 188 18.35 26.02 7.69
N VAL A 189 17.60 27.13 7.65
CA VAL A 189 17.91 28.36 8.40
C VAL A 189 16.89 28.66 9.49
N GLY A 190 15.87 27.81 9.63
CA GLY A 190 14.88 27.91 10.68
C GLY A 190 13.83 26.81 10.57
N GLY A 191 13.08 26.59 11.64
CA GLY A 191 11.98 25.65 11.67
C GLY A 191 11.37 25.58 13.05
N ARG A 192 10.36 24.74 13.20
CA ARG A 192 9.74 24.48 14.49
C ARG A 192 9.12 23.10 14.50
N ARG A 193 9.26 22.42 15.65
CA ARG A 193 8.67 21.11 15.99
C ARG A 193 9.20 19.96 15.13
N ALA A 194 9.21 18.77 15.73
CA ALA A 194 9.46 17.55 15.02
C ALA A 194 8.34 17.35 13.99
N CYS A 195 8.70 16.81 12.83
CA CYS A 195 7.69 16.35 11.90
C CYS A 195 7.04 15.07 12.43
N PRO A 196 5.80 14.78 12.01
CA PRO A 196 5.27 13.44 12.17
C PRO A 196 6.29 12.43 11.63
N PRO A 197 6.58 11.35 12.38
CA PRO A 197 7.29 10.23 11.79
C PRO A 197 6.57 9.78 10.52
N GLU A 198 7.32 9.23 9.58
CA GLU A 198 6.75 8.60 8.37
C GLU A 198 5.72 7.52 8.78
N ASP A 199 4.86 7.02 7.89
CA ASP A 199 3.91 5.92 8.13
C ASP A 199 3.11 5.95 9.46
N CYS A 200 2.91 7.13 10.06
CA CYS A 200 2.22 7.25 11.34
C CYS A 200 0.69 7.17 11.21
N GLY A 201 0.20 6.88 10.00
CA GLY A 201 -1.22 6.81 9.68
C GLY A 201 -1.81 8.18 9.41
N GLY A 202 -1.04 9.02 8.72
CA GLY A 202 -1.42 10.37 8.34
C GLY A 202 -1.74 11.28 9.53
N MET A 203 -2.55 12.29 9.26
CA MET A 203 -2.93 13.30 10.25
C MET A 203 -3.58 12.70 11.50
N SER A 204 -4.54 11.80 11.31
CA SER A 204 -5.33 11.22 12.39
C SER A 204 -4.46 10.35 13.30
N GLY A 205 -3.60 9.52 12.72
CA GLY A 205 -2.65 8.72 13.48
C GLY A 205 -1.66 9.57 14.27
N TYR A 206 -1.16 10.66 13.69
CA TYR A 206 -0.28 11.60 14.40
C TYR A 206 -0.97 12.30 15.57
N GLU A 207 -2.22 12.76 15.39
CA GLU A 207 -2.98 13.40 16.47
C GLU A 207 -3.20 12.45 17.65
N GLU A 208 -3.55 11.19 17.38
CA GLU A 208 -3.67 10.14 18.41
C GLU A 208 -2.36 9.93 19.17
N ILE A 209 -1.24 9.88 18.45
CA ILE A 209 0.11 9.73 19.04
C ILE A 209 0.45 10.92 19.95
N LEU A 210 0.13 12.15 19.53
CA LEU A 210 0.35 13.35 20.36
C LEU A 210 -0.46 13.32 21.65
N GLU A 211 -1.70 12.82 21.61
CA GLU A 211 -2.53 12.64 22.81
C GLU A 211 -1.94 11.61 23.76
N MET A 212 -1.39 10.51 23.23
CA MET A 212 -0.76 9.46 24.02
C MET A 212 0.55 9.93 24.66
N LEU A 213 1.39 10.66 23.92
CA LEU A 213 2.63 11.25 24.45
C LEU A 213 2.35 12.27 25.56
N ALA A 214 1.22 12.96 25.52
CA ALA A 214 0.78 13.87 26.57
C ALA A 214 0.18 13.14 27.80
N THR A 215 -0.15 11.86 27.67
CA THR A 215 -0.80 11.06 28.71
C THR A 215 0.26 10.39 29.61
N PRO A 216 0.16 10.51 30.95
CA PRO A 216 1.11 9.83 31.84
C PRO A 216 1.14 8.31 31.60
N LYS A 217 2.34 7.72 31.58
CA LYS A 217 2.55 6.31 31.23
C LYS A 217 1.65 5.34 32.01
N GLU A 218 1.34 5.62 33.28
CA GLU A 218 0.48 4.77 34.11
C GLU A 218 -1.01 4.82 33.74
N GLN A 219 -1.40 5.75 32.86
CA GLN A 219 -2.77 5.95 32.38
C GLN A 219 -2.99 5.44 30.96
N LEU A 220 -1.92 5.08 30.25
CA LEU A 220 -2.01 4.47 28.92
C LEU A 220 -2.50 3.01 29.08
N ASP A 221 -3.42 2.62 28.20
CA ASP A 221 -3.75 1.22 28.02
C ASP A 221 -2.66 0.51 27.18
N GLU A 222 -2.77 -0.81 27.02
CA GLU A 222 -1.76 -1.60 26.32
C GLU A 222 -1.53 -1.10 24.88
N TRP A 223 -2.59 -0.67 24.20
CA TRP A 223 -2.53 -0.13 22.85
C TRP A 223 -1.87 1.25 22.80
N GLY A 224 -2.21 2.16 23.72
CA GLY A 224 -1.56 3.46 23.83
C GLY A 224 -0.07 3.36 24.18
N GLN A 225 0.32 2.37 25.00
CA GLN A 225 1.73 2.12 25.27
C GLN A 225 2.47 1.60 24.03
N GLU A 226 1.86 0.69 23.26
CA GLU A 226 2.43 0.19 22.00
C GLU A 226 2.63 1.30 20.96
N ARG A 227 1.67 2.22 20.83
CA ARG A 227 1.78 3.41 19.97
C ARG A 227 2.88 4.37 20.42
N VAL A 228 3.10 4.53 21.72
CA VAL A 228 4.22 5.35 22.25
C VAL A 228 5.57 4.65 22.04
N ASP A 229 5.63 3.33 22.25
CA ASP A 229 6.87 2.55 22.08
C ASP A 229 7.26 2.40 20.59
N TRP A 230 6.32 2.62 19.68
CA TRP A 230 6.55 2.69 18.23
C TRP A 230 7.26 3.99 17.80
N MET A 231 7.20 5.06 18.61
CA MET A 231 7.89 6.32 18.30
C MET A 231 9.41 6.14 18.30
N PRO A 232 10.15 6.93 17.49
CA PRO A 232 11.59 7.02 17.59
C PRO A 232 12.03 7.30 19.04
N GLU A 233 13.11 6.64 19.48
CA GLU A 233 13.58 6.81 20.85
C GLU A 233 13.93 8.28 21.11
N GLY A 234 13.29 8.87 22.13
CA GLY A 234 13.52 10.28 22.49
C GLY A 234 12.76 11.29 21.63
N PHE A 235 11.80 10.86 20.80
CA PHE A 235 10.95 11.77 20.03
C PHE A 235 10.21 12.78 20.92
N ASP A 236 10.49 14.07 20.72
CA ASP A 236 9.75 15.18 21.33
C ASP A 236 9.05 16.00 20.22
N PRO A 237 7.70 15.99 20.15
CA PRO A 237 6.95 16.71 19.13
C PRO A 237 7.10 18.24 19.23
N ALA A 238 7.72 18.78 20.28
CA ALA A 238 8.02 20.20 20.41
C ALA A 238 9.44 20.56 19.95
N GLU A 239 10.36 19.59 19.88
CA GLU A 239 11.78 19.82 19.61
C GLU A 239 12.08 19.80 18.10
N PHE A 240 12.98 20.65 17.65
CA PHE A 240 13.48 20.65 16.29
C PHE A 240 14.92 21.17 16.29
N ASP A 241 15.85 20.36 15.78
CA ASP A 241 17.24 20.73 15.64
C ASP A 241 17.57 21.18 14.21
N ILE A 242 17.79 22.49 14.05
CA ILE A 242 18.17 23.09 12.77
C ILE A 242 19.54 22.58 12.30
N ALA A 243 20.48 22.36 13.22
CA ALA A 243 21.85 21.98 12.88
C ALA A 243 21.91 20.55 12.34
N GLU A 244 21.11 19.66 12.90
CA GLU A 244 20.94 18.28 12.41
C GLU A 244 20.40 18.27 10.98
N THR A 245 19.28 18.97 10.73
CA THR A 245 18.71 19.08 9.39
C THR A 245 19.64 19.77 8.39
N ASP A 246 20.32 20.86 8.80
CA ASP A 246 21.28 21.55 7.92
C ASP A 246 22.49 20.66 7.58
N SER A 247 22.90 19.77 8.49
CA SER A 247 23.95 18.79 8.27
C SER A 247 23.51 17.70 7.28
N ALA A 248 22.28 17.18 7.39
CA ALA A 248 21.75 16.21 6.42
C ALA A 248 21.68 16.83 5.00
N LEU A 249 21.20 18.06 4.89
CA LEU A 249 21.15 18.80 3.62
C LEU A 249 22.54 19.12 3.06
N GLU A 250 23.54 19.32 3.91
CA GLU A 250 24.94 19.48 3.50
C GLU A 250 25.50 18.18 2.91
N GLN A 251 25.24 17.04 3.56
CA GLN A 251 25.66 15.72 3.07
C GLN A 251 25.00 15.39 1.73
N TRP A 252 23.70 15.62 1.60
CA TRP A 252 22.98 15.48 0.32
C TRP A 252 23.55 16.42 -0.75
N SER A 253 23.79 17.70 -0.42
CA SER A 253 24.40 18.65 -1.37
C SER A 253 25.81 18.24 -1.84
N SER A 254 26.53 17.46 -1.02
CA SER A 254 27.85 16.91 -1.36
C SER A 254 27.81 15.56 -2.08
N GLY A 255 26.65 14.90 -2.11
CA GLY A 255 26.45 13.55 -2.66
C GLY A 255 26.78 12.40 -1.70
N ASP A 256 27.08 12.70 -0.43
CA ASP A 256 27.38 11.70 0.61
C ASP A 256 26.10 11.02 1.15
N LEU A 257 24.92 11.62 0.91
CA LEU A 257 23.60 11.10 1.26
C LEU A 257 22.71 11.11 0.00
N GLN A 258 22.00 10.01 -0.28
CA GLN A 258 21.02 9.90 -1.37
C GLN A 258 19.69 9.37 -0.82
N LEU A 259 18.59 10.03 -1.16
CA LEU A 259 17.21 9.55 -0.97
C LEU A 259 16.78 8.73 -2.19
N GLY A 260 15.80 7.82 -2.01
CA GLY A 260 15.24 7.05 -3.14
C GLY A 260 16.23 6.09 -3.82
N GLY A 261 17.18 5.52 -3.07
CA GLY A 261 18.06 4.45 -3.57
C GLY A 261 17.26 3.22 -4.04
N PRO A 262 17.86 2.31 -4.84
CA PRO A 262 17.15 1.13 -5.36
C PRO A 262 16.47 0.37 -4.22
N MET A 263 15.19 0.05 -4.42
CA MET A 263 14.40 -0.58 -3.38
C MET A 263 15.03 -1.90 -2.98
N PRO A 264 15.02 -2.26 -1.68
CA PRO A 264 15.63 -3.51 -1.24
C PRO A 264 14.98 -4.70 -1.99
N PRO A 265 15.72 -5.79 -2.26
CA PRO A 265 15.14 -6.95 -2.94
C PRO A 265 13.98 -7.56 -2.17
N VAL A 266 13.03 -8.20 -2.88
CA VAL A 266 11.85 -8.91 -2.30
C VAL A 266 12.24 -9.91 -1.21
N SER A 267 13.46 -10.45 -1.25
CA SER A 267 13.98 -11.35 -0.21
C SER A 267 14.02 -10.71 1.19
N LEU A 268 14.11 -9.39 1.29
CA LEU A 268 14.16 -8.61 2.54
C LEU A 268 12.78 -8.14 3.00
N LEU A 269 11.74 -8.30 2.18
CA LEU A 269 10.36 -7.95 2.54
C LEU A 269 9.91 -8.52 3.89
N PRO A 270 10.28 -9.77 4.29
CA PRO A 270 9.92 -10.30 5.60
C PRO A 270 10.53 -9.55 6.79
N LEU A 271 11.59 -8.76 6.60
CA LEU A 271 12.16 -7.89 7.64
C LEU A 271 11.45 -6.53 7.65
N LEU A 272 11.25 -5.96 6.47
CA LEU A 272 10.62 -4.65 6.30
C LEU A 272 9.14 -4.65 6.68
N LYS A 273 8.42 -5.77 6.51
CA LYS A 273 7.02 -5.90 6.96
C LYS A 273 6.83 -6.06 8.47
N GLN A 274 7.90 -6.26 9.24
CA GLN A 274 7.76 -6.51 10.68
C GLN A 274 7.53 -5.25 11.49
N SER A 275 7.95 -4.12 10.94
CA SER A 275 7.80 -2.83 11.56
C SER A 275 7.60 -1.82 10.44
N PRO A 276 6.61 -0.92 10.53
CA PRO A 276 6.59 0.26 9.66
C PRO A 276 7.84 1.15 9.89
N PHE A 277 8.39 1.02 11.11
CA PHE A 277 9.69 1.41 11.71
C PHE A 277 10.85 0.45 11.56
N PRO A 278 11.38 0.10 10.38
CA PRO A 278 12.64 -0.64 10.37
C PRO A 278 13.71 0.20 11.11
N PRO A 279 14.51 -0.40 12.00
CA PRO A 279 15.58 0.34 12.67
C PRO A 279 16.52 0.99 11.65
N ASP A 280 17.03 2.20 11.92
CA ASP A 280 17.96 2.89 11.03
C ASP A 280 19.17 2.02 10.71
N GLU A 281 19.68 1.26 11.70
CA GLU A 281 20.79 0.34 11.47
C GLU A 281 20.46 -0.79 10.47
N LEU A 282 19.19 -1.16 10.32
CA LEU A 282 18.78 -2.12 9.29
C LEU A 282 18.86 -1.47 7.91
N LEU A 283 18.36 -0.25 7.75
CA LEU A 283 18.39 0.48 6.48
C LEU A 283 19.82 0.77 6.05
N ASP A 284 20.68 1.22 6.97
CA ASP A 284 22.11 1.40 6.76
C ASP A 284 22.80 0.12 6.27
N LEU A 285 22.46 -1.02 6.88
CA LEU A 285 23.02 -2.32 6.52
C LEU A 285 22.57 -2.75 5.11
N ILE A 286 21.33 -2.43 4.72
CA ILE A 286 20.81 -2.69 3.37
C ILE A 286 21.57 -1.84 2.35
N GLY A 287 21.70 -0.54 2.58
CA GLY A 287 22.45 0.35 1.69
C GLY A 287 23.92 -0.06 1.54
N ALA A 288 24.58 -0.42 2.65
CA ALA A 288 25.97 -0.86 2.66
C ALA A 288 26.20 -2.24 2.01
N ALA A 289 25.14 -3.05 1.85
CA ALA A 289 25.26 -4.39 1.29
C ALA A 289 25.48 -4.38 -0.23
N HIS A 290 25.09 -3.30 -0.94
CA HIS A 290 25.20 -3.19 -2.40
C HIS A 290 24.63 -4.43 -3.11
N LEU A 291 23.34 -4.70 -2.89
CA LEU A 291 22.65 -5.91 -3.38
C LEU A 291 22.27 -5.84 -4.87
N ASP A 292 22.22 -4.63 -5.40
CA ASP A 292 22.02 -4.22 -6.79
C ASP A 292 23.28 -4.39 -7.66
N ASP A 293 24.47 -4.36 -7.04
CA ASP A 293 25.74 -4.54 -7.74
C ASP A 293 25.87 -5.93 -8.39
N GLN A 294 26.21 -5.94 -9.68
CA GLN A 294 26.59 -7.18 -10.36
C GLN A 294 27.84 -7.79 -9.72
N THR A 295 27.63 -8.80 -8.88
CA THR A 295 28.73 -9.52 -8.24
C THR A 295 29.35 -10.51 -9.24
N PRO A 296 30.66 -10.39 -9.60
CA PRO A 296 31.29 -11.25 -10.60
C PRO A 296 31.33 -12.71 -10.15
N GLU A 297 30.94 -13.65 -11.02
CA GLU A 297 30.97 -15.09 -10.72
C GLU A 297 32.38 -15.51 -10.27
N PRO A 298 32.53 -16.29 -9.18
CA PRO A 298 33.84 -16.75 -8.74
C PRO A 298 34.49 -17.66 -9.79
N SER A 299 35.82 -17.69 -9.81
CA SER A 299 36.54 -18.63 -10.64
C SER A 299 36.20 -20.07 -10.26
N THR A 300 36.28 -21.00 -11.22
CA THR A 300 35.99 -22.41 -11.00
C THR A 300 36.80 -23.00 -9.83
N ASP A 301 38.05 -22.58 -9.65
CA ASP A 301 38.90 -23.03 -8.53
C ASP A 301 38.41 -22.54 -7.17
N VAL A 302 37.90 -21.30 -7.09
CA VAL A 302 37.32 -20.74 -5.86
C VAL A 302 36.01 -21.46 -5.56
N ALA A 303 35.13 -21.59 -6.55
CA ALA A 303 33.87 -22.32 -6.40
C ALA A 303 34.10 -23.78 -5.97
N ALA A 304 35.08 -24.47 -6.57
CA ALA A 304 35.46 -25.85 -6.21
C ALA A 304 35.89 -25.97 -4.75
N ARG A 305 36.69 -25.03 -4.24
CA ARG A 305 37.04 -25.00 -2.81
C ARG A 305 35.81 -24.77 -1.94
N MET A 306 35.00 -23.77 -2.25
CA MET A 306 33.83 -23.42 -1.44
C MET A 306 32.82 -24.57 -1.32
N VAL A 307 32.54 -25.28 -2.40
CA VAL A 307 31.56 -26.38 -2.39
C VAL A 307 32.14 -27.73 -1.97
N HIS A 308 33.46 -27.80 -1.75
CA HIS A 308 34.18 -29.02 -1.34
C HIS A 308 33.55 -29.77 -0.17
N PRO A 309 33.04 -29.12 0.90
CA PRO A 309 32.40 -29.84 2.00
C PRO A 309 31.25 -30.75 1.55
N TRP A 310 30.36 -30.26 0.70
CA TRP A 310 29.23 -31.04 0.19
C TRP A 310 29.69 -32.14 -0.77
N LEU A 311 30.73 -31.90 -1.58
CA LEU A 311 31.31 -32.92 -2.45
C LEU A 311 31.91 -34.09 -1.65
N VAL A 312 32.63 -33.80 -0.55
CA VAL A 312 33.18 -34.82 0.36
C VAL A 312 32.06 -35.69 0.94
N LEU A 313 30.99 -35.06 1.43
CA LEU A 313 29.86 -35.79 1.99
C LEU A 313 29.14 -36.63 0.93
N MET A 314 28.88 -36.07 -0.25
CA MET A 314 28.21 -36.80 -1.34
C MET A 314 29.02 -38.01 -1.81
N ARG A 315 30.36 -37.88 -1.89
CA ARG A 315 31.25 -39.01 -2.21
C ARG A 315 31.18 -40.11 -1.15
N GLU A 316 31.15 -39.73 0.13
CA GLU A 316 31.00 -40.70 1.22
C GLU A 316 29.65 -41.42 1.19
N ILE A 317 28.59 -40.74 0.73
CA ILE A 317 27.26 -41.33 0.61
C ILE A 317 27.19 -42.28 -0.59
N GLY A 318 27.82 -41.93 -1.73
CA GLY A 318 27.78 -42.72 -2.96
C GLY A 318 26.34 -43.04 -3.39
N ASP A 319 26.07 -44.28 -3.80
CA ASP A 319 24.72 -44.75 -4.16
C ASP A 319 23.81 -44.95 -2.94
N GLY A 320 24.36 -44.89 -1.73
CA GLY A 320 23.59 -44.96 -0.49
C GLY A 320 24.42 -45.38 0.72
N LEU A 321 24.21 -44.69 1.83
CA LEU A 321 24.90 -44.93 3.10
C LEU A 321 23.92 -45.35 4.18
N LYS A 322 24.15 -46.52 4.79
CA LYS A 322 23.34 -47.01 5.89
C LYS A 322 23.70 -46.26 7.19
N LEU A 323 22.70 -45.70 7.85
CA LEU A 323 22.84 -45.05 9.15
C LEU A 323 22.94 -46.07 10.28
N THR A 324 23.48 -45.64 11.42
CA THR A 324 23.42 -46.39 12.69
C THR A 324 21.97 -46.54 13.14
N GLU A 325 21.70 -47.41 14.12
CA GLU A 325 20.36 -47.56 14.72
C GLU A 325 19.83 -46.25 15.32
N ALA A 326 20.71 -45.46 15.94
CA ALA A 326 20.40 -44.12 16.45
C ALA A 326 20.22 -43.05 15.33
N GLY A 327 20.40 -43.41 14.06
CA GLY A 327 20.16 -42.54 12.92
C GLY A 327 21.33 -41.61 12.53
N TYR A 328 22.53 -41.86 13.03
CA TYR A 328 23.76 -41.12 12.71
C TYR A 328 24.56 -41.80 11.60
N LEU A 329 25.50 -41.06 11.03
CA LEU A 329 26.56 -41.56 10.17
C LEU A 329 27.41 -42.59 10.94
N PRO A 330 27.81 -43.70 10.29
CA PRO A 330 28.73 -44.65 10.91
C PRO A 330 30.05 -43.98 11.33
N PRO A 331 30.66 -44.35 12.47
CA PRO A 331 31.90 -43.71 12.95
C PRO A 331 33.05 -43.64 11.95
N ALA A 332 33.18 -44.66 11.10
CA ALA A 332 34.18 -44.69 10.04
C ALA A 332 33.89 -43.67 8.93
N SER A 333 32.61 -43.47 8.59
CA SER A 333 32.16 -42.45 7.63
C SER A 333 32.35 -41.05 8.20
N VAL A 334 31.98 -40.83 9.48
CA VAL A 334 32.23 -39.56 10.18
C VAL A 334 33.71 -39.21 10.12
N LYS A 335 34.60 -40.18 10.40
CA LYS A 335 36.05 -39.95 10.34
C LYS A 335 36.54 -39.59 8.93
N ARG A 336 36.01 -40.23 7.88
CA ARG A 336 36.38 -39.91 6.49
C ARG A 336 35.90 -38.53 6.06
N VAL A 337 34.69 -38.14 6.42
CA VAL A 337 34.18 -36.78 6.17
C VAL A 337 35.02 -35.77 6.94
N PHE A 338 35.24 -36.00 8.24
CA PHE A 338 36.08 -35.16 9.10
C PHE A 338 37.49 -34.94 8.51
N ASP A 339 38.14 -36.01 8.04
CA ASP A 339 39.46 -35.93 7.42
C ASP A 339 39.41 -35.21 6.05
N GLY A 340 38.35 -35.44 5.27
CA GLY A 340 38.14 -34.78 3.99
C GLY A 340 37.89 -33.27 4.10
N LEU A 341 37.40 -32.82 5.27
CA LEU A 341 37.23 -31.41 5.62
C LEU A 341 38.49 -30.77 6.22
N GLY A 342 39.53 -31.55 6.57
CA GLY A 342 40.77 -31.02 7.15
C GLY A 342 40.65 -30.46 8.58
N LEU A 343 39.69 -30.97 9.37
CA LEU A 343 39.38 -30.46 10.71
C LEU A 343 40.39 -30.88 11.79
N ASP A 344 41.37 -31.71 11.47
CA ASP A 344 42.31 -32.33 12.42
C ASP A 344 43.21 -31.34 13.16
N SER A 345 43.54 -30.22 12.51
CA SER A 345 44.49 -29.23 13.02
C SER A 345 43.98 -28.40 14.21
N HIS A 346 42.66 -28.29 14.39
CA HIS A 346 42.03 -27.40 15.39
C HIS A 346 40.96 -28.11 16.26
N TRP A 347 40.73 -29.40 16.07
CA TRP A 347 39.66 -30.15 16.75
C TRP A 347 40.13 -30.89 18.01
N ILE A 348 39.36 -30.75 19.11
CA ILE A 348 39.60 -31.51 20.35
C ILE A 348 38.78 -32.81 20.32
N GLY A 349 39.40 -33.92 19.96
CA GLY A 349 38.77 -35.25 19.99
C GLY A 349 39.15 -36.14 18.81
N LYS A 350 38.45 -37.28 18.65
CA LYS A 350 38.72 -38.25 17.58
C LYS A 350 38.03 -37.94 16.24
N GLY A 351 37.07 -37.01 16.22
CA GLY A 351 36.32 -36.65 15.01
C GLY A 351 35.59 -37.83 14.35
N ASN A 352 35.08 -38.79 15.13
CA ASN A 352 34.51 -40.05 14.61
C ASN A 352 33.08 -40.33 15.12
N ARG A 353 32.43 -39.34 15.75
CA ARG A 353 31.06 -39.44 16.24
C ARG A 353 30.29 -38.22 15.81
N GLU A 354 29.25 -38.41 15.02
CA GLU A 354 28.50 -37.29 14.43
C GLU A 354 27.86 -36.40 15.51
N ASP A 355 27.28 -37.02 16.54
CA ASP A 355 26.68 -36.33 17.68
C ASP A 355 27.67 -35.56 18.57
N GLN A 356 28.98 -35.79 18.36
CA GLN A 356 30.07 -35.09 19.04
C GLN A 356 30.95 -34.32 18.06
N THR A 357 30.54 -34.19 16.79
CA THR A 357 31.27 -33.48 15.74
C THR A 357 30.31 -32.55 14.98
N PRO A 358 29.85 -31.44 15.61
CA PRO A 358 28.90 -30.50 15.00
C PRO A 358 29.18 -30.15 13.54
N PRO A 359 30.40 -29.82 13.09
CA PRO A 359 30.65 -29.51 11.67
C PRO A 359 30.25 -30.64 10.70
N VAL A 360 30.34 -31.91 11.11
CA VAL A 360 29.91 -33.03 10.27
C VAL A 360 28.39 -33.23 10.34
N ALA A 361 27.79 -33.01 11.51
CA ALA A 361 26.34 -33.08 11.69
C ALA A 361 25.63 -31.98 10.89
N ASP A 362 26.15 -30.75 10.97
CA ASP A 362 25.63 -29.55 10.33
C ASP A 362 25.80 -29.61 8.81
N LEU A 363 26.92 -30.16 8.33
CA LEU A 363 27.13 -30.45 6.91
C LEU A 363 26.08 -31.42 6.37
N ARG A 364 25.74 -32.48 7.13
CA ARG A 364 24.67 -33.39 6.71
C ARG A 364 23.31 -32.71 6.75
N ALA A 365 23.02 -31.93 7.78
CA ALA A 365 21.75 -31.23 7.94
C ALA A 365 21.53 -30.22 6.80
N SER A 366 22.54 -29.39 6.50
CA SER A 366 22.52 -28.44 5.39
C SER A 366 22.38 -29.14 4.04
N ALA A 367 23.10 -30.24 3.79
CA ALA A 367 22.98 -31.02 2.54
C ALA A 367 21.55 -31.57 2.33
N GLN A 368 20.86 -31.94 3.40
CA GLN A 368 19.45 -32.35 3.34
C GLN A 368 18.53 -31.16 3.04
N ALA A 369 18.75 -30.00 3.67
CA ALA A 369 17.96 -28.79 3.47
C ALA A 369 18.14 -28.17 2.06
N LEU A 370 19.36 -28.25 1.54
CA LEU A 370 19.72 -27.96 0.14
C LEU A 370 19.10 -28.96 -0.84
N GLY A 371 18.52 -30.05 -0.36
CA GLY A 371 17.89 -31.06 -1.21
C GLY A 371 18.89 -31.90 -2.01
N LEU A 372 20.16 -31.96 -1.60
CA LEU A 372 21.19 -32.78 -2.24
C LEU A 372 21.07 -34.25 -1.82
N ILE A 373 20.64 -34.49 -0.58
CA ILE A 373 20.51 -35.84 -0.02
C ILE A 373 19.18 -36.00 0.74
N ARG A 374 18.72 -37.24 0.90
CA ARG A 374 17.48 -37.57 1.62
C ARG A 374 17.64 -38.83 2.46
N LYS A 375 16.94 -38.87 3.61
CA LYS A 375 16.84 -40.06 4.45
C LYS A 375 15.65 -40.91 4.04
N ARG A 376 15.85 -42.20 3.78
CA ARG A 376 14.78 -43.18 3.48
C ARG A 376 15.10 -44.53 4.11
N LYS A 377 14.19 -45.02 4.96
CA LYS A 377 14.29 -46.35 5.61
C LYS A 377 15.66 -46.61 6.28
N GLY A 378 16.19 -45.62 7.01
CA GLY A 378 17.49 -45.73 7.70
C GLY A 378 18.72 -45.62 6.80
N MET A 379 18.56 -45.23 5.53
CA MET A 379 19.68 -44.92 4.63
C MET A 379 19.65 -43.45 4.23
N LEU A 380 20.83 -42.87 4.01
CA LEU A 380 21.01 -41.64 3.26
C LEU A 380 21.22 -41.98 1.79
N LEU A 381 20.50 -41.29 0.91
CA LEU A 381 20.56 -41.47 -0.53
C LEU A 381 20.74 -40.09 -1.19
N PRO A 382 21.47 -40.00 -2.31
CA PRO A 382 21.44 -38.79 -3.13
C PRO A 382 20.04 -38.56 -3.69
N THR A 383 19.66 -37.29 -3.85
CA THR A 383 18.50 -36.90 -4.66
C THR A 383 18.89 -36.81 -6.13
N ALA A 384 17.92 -36.62 -7.03
CA ALA A 384 18.23 -36.37 -8.45
C ALA A 384 19.14 -35.14 -8.61
N THR A 385 18.90 -34.09 -7.84
CA THR A 385 19.73 -32.88 -7.78
C THR A 385 21.13 -33.18 -7.25
N GLY A 386 21.23 -33.94 -6.14
CA GLY A 386 22.52 -34.33 -5.58
C GLY A 386 23.35 -35.19 -6.53
N THR A 387 22.73 -36.14 -7.25
CA THR A 387 23.42 -36.93 -8.28
C THR A 387 23.89 -36.06 -9.43
N LYS A 388 23.07 -35.09 -9.87
CA LYS A 388 23.43 -34.17 -10.96
C LYS A 388 24.60 -33.27 -10.59
N LEU A 389 24.59 -32.69 -9.39
CA LEU A 389 25.57 -31.68 -8.96
C LEU A 389 26.80 -32.25 -8.25
N GLY A 390 26.71 -33.45 -7.66
CA GLY A 390 27.79 -34.09 -6.92
C GLY A 390 28.76 -34.92 -7.76
N GLY A 391 28.44 -35.18 -9.03
CA GLY A 391 29.27 -35.98 -9.93
C GLY A 391 29.28 -37.48 -9.62
N ALA A 392 29.97 -38.27 -10.45
CA ALA A 392 30.11 -39.70 -10.25
C ALA A 392 31.13 -40.02 -9.13
N PRO A 393 30.96 -41.10 -8.33
CA PRO A 393 31.79 -41.41 -7.16
C PRO A 393 33.31 -41.52 -7.40
N ASP A 394 33.74 -41.80 -8.64
CA ASP A 394 35.12 -42.15 -9.00
C ASP A 394 35.92 -41.02 -9.66
N ASP A 395 35.34 -39.82 -9.83
CA ASP A 395 35.97 -38.74 -10.61
C ASP A 395 36.92 -37.89 -9.75
N LEU A 396 38.18 -38.35 -9.63
CA LEU A 396 39.24 -37.71 -8.85
C LEU A 396 39.91 -36.50 -9.55
N ILE A 397 39.52 -36.19 -10.79
CA ILE A 397 40.16 -35.19 -11.65
C ILE A 397 39.08 -34.35 -12.37
N GLY A 398 38.34 -33.53 -11.62
CA GLY A 398 37.78 -32.24 -12.08
C GLY A 398 36.92 -32.15 -13.37
N THR A 399 36.42 -33.24 -13.96
CA THR A 399 35.72 -33.16 -15.27
C THR A 399 34.21 -33.37 -15.25
N ALA A 400 33.63 -34.05 -14.25
CA ALA A 400 32.18 -34.32 -14.22
C ALA A 400 31.36 -33.44 -13.27
N VAL A 401 31.99 -32.75 -12.32
CA VAL A 401 31.30 -31.84 -11.38
C VAL A 401 31.42 -30.42 -11.92
N ASP A 402 30.31 -29.69 -11.96
CA ASP A 402 30.29 -28.24 -12.18
C ASP A 402 30.17 -27.53 -10.81
N PRO A 403 31.29 -27.06 -10.23
CA PRO A 403 31.28 -26.45 -8.90
C PRO A 403 30.52 -25.12 -8.87
N ILE A 404 30.48 -24.42 -10.01
CA ILE A 404 29.74 -23.17 -10.15
C ILE A 404 28.24 -23.48 -10.11
N ALA A 405 27.78 -24.52 -10.80
CA ALA A 405 26.38 -24.95 -10.72
C ALA A 405 25.97 -25.39 -9.31
N LEU A 406 26.84 -26.08 -8.57
CA LEU A 406 26.56 -26.42 -7.16
C LEU A 406 26.54 -25.18 -6.26
N LEU A 407 27.45 -24.23 -6.48
CA LEU A 407 27.48 -22.99 -5.71
C LEU A 407 26.23 -22.14 -5.96
N ARG A 408 25.79 -22.00 -7.22
CA ARG A 408 24.53 -21.34 -7.57
C ARG A 408 23.31 -22.04 -6.97
N HIS A 409 23.31 -23.37 -6.95
CA HIS A 409 22.27 -24.13 -6.27
C HIS A 409 22.25 -23.85 -4.76
N ILE A 410 23.41 -23.67 -4.13
CA ILE A 410 23.47 -23.26 -2.72
C ILE A 410 22.93 -21.84 -2.54
N GLN A 411 23.40 -20.89 -3.34
CA GLN A 411 22.97 -19.49 -3.31
C GLN A 411 21.45 -19.35 -3.44
N GLY A 412 20.84 -19.95 -4.47
CA GLY A 412 19.40 -19.88 -4.72
C GLY A 412 18.53 -20.67 -3.73
N ARG A 413 19.12 -21.27 -2.71
CA ARG A 413 18.42 -22.00 -1.64
C ARG A 413 18.56 -21.32 -0.28
N LEU A 414 19.40 -20.29 -0.16
CA LEU A 414 19.54 -19.49 1.05
C LEU A 414 18.47 -18.39 1.11
N PRO A 415 17.98 -18.02 2.32
CA PRO A 415 18.15 -18.75 3.57
C PRO A 415 17.39 -20.10 3.57
N LEU A 416 17.89 -21.09 4.32
CA LEU A 416 17.31 -22.44 4.38
C LEU A 416 16.09 -22.54 5.31
N GLU A 417 16.00 -21.63 6.27
CA GLU A 417 14.86 -21.42 7.14
C GLU A 417 13.70 -20.83 6.32
N LYS A 418 12.49 -21.36 6.51
CA LYS A 418 11.38 -21.09 5.57
C LYS A 418 10.41 -20.00 5.99
N SER A 419 10.26 -19.75 7.29
CA SER A 419 9.34 -18.75 7.83
C SER A 419 9.61 -18.46 9.31
N GLY A 420 9.01 -17.36 9.81
CA GLY A 420 9.07 -16.96 11.21
C GLY A 420 10.45 -16.50 11.65
N PHE A 421 10.69 -16.54 12.97
CA PHE A 421 11.92 -16.05 13.62
C PHE A 421 13.21 -16.54 12.94
N GLY A 422 13.33 -17.86 12.70
CA GLY A 422 14.54 -18.43 12.11
C GLY A 422 14.82 -17.93 10.70
N HIS A 423 13.79 -17.63 9.92
CA HIS A 423 13.94 -17.07 8.58
C HIS A 423 14.47 -15.65 8.60
N GLN A 424 13.89 -14.78 9.44
CA GLN A 424 14.37 -13.41 9.59
C GLN A 424 15.76 -13.33 10.22
N ALA A 425 16.04 -14.19 11.20
CA ALA A 425 17.38 -14.36 11.77
C ALA A 425 18.41 -14.76 10.69
N ALA A 426 18.02 -15.64 9.77
CA ALA A 426 18.88 -16.06 8.66
C ALA A 426 19.07 -14.94 7.61
N LEU A 427 18.03 -14.14 7.32
CA LEU A 427 18.12 -12.98 6.44
C LEU A 427 19.08 -11.92 7.00
N LEU A 428 18.96 -11.59 8.29
CA LEU A 428 19.86 -10.63 8.94
C LEU A 428 21.30 -11.14 9.01
N LEU A 429 21.48 -12.44 9.26
CA LEU A 429 22.82 -13.05 9.20
C LEU A 429 23.43 -12.93 7.79
N LEU A 430 22.66 -13.19 6.74
CA LEU A 430 23.11 -12.99 5.35
C LEU A 430 23.45 -11.52 5.09
N LEU A 431 22.64 -10.59 5.57
CA LEU A 431 22.83 -9.16 5.33
C LEU A 431 24.10 -8.63 6.03
N VAL A 432 24.34 -9.04 7.27
CA VAL A 432 25.57 -8.74 8.01
C VAL A 432 26.80 -9.35 7.34
N VAL A 433 26.69 -10.56 6.79
CA VAL A 433 27.77 -11.18 6.00
C VAL A 433 27.95 -10.46 4.65
N ALA A 434 26.90 -9.93 4.03
CA ALA A 434 26.93 -9.20 2.76
C ALA A 434 27.67 -7.85 2.85
N VAL A 435 27.72 -7.24 4.04
CA VAL A 435 28.58 -6.06 4.32
C VAL A 435 30.01 -6.44 4.70
N GLY A 436 30.32 -7.74 4.82
CA GLY A 436 31.67 -8.27 5.02
C GLY A 436 31.98 -8.76 6.43
N ALA A 437 30.97 -8.92 7.30
CA ALA A 437 31.17 -9.59 8.58
C ALA A 437 31.40 -11.09 8.40
N ARG A 438 32.09 -11.72 9.36
CA ARG A 438 32.23 -13.18 9.40
C ARG A 438 30.93 -13.81 9.91
N PRO A 439 30.59 -15.05 9.50
CA PRO A 439 29.38 -15.72 9.97
C PRO A 439 29.28 -15.78 11.50
N GLY A 440 30.36 -16.16 12.20
CA GLY A 440 30.41 -16.20 13.66
C GLY A 440 30.31 -14.84 14.39
N GLU A 441 30.51 -13.72 13.69
CA GLU A 441 30.37 -12.36 14.25
C GLU A 441 28.99 -11.75 13.98
N GLY A 442 28.23 -12.32 13.04
CA GLY A 442 26.94 -11.78 12.61
C GLY A 442 25.79 -12.02 13.59
N SER A 443 25.91 -12.98 14.52
CA SER A 443 24.81 -13.33 15.42
C SER A 443 24.45 -12.24 16.43
N ALA A 444 25.42 -11.43 16.87
CA ALA A 444 25.14 -10.35 17.83
C ALA A 444 24.41 -9.16 17.17
N PRO A 445 24.92 -8.56 16.07
CA PRO A 445 24.20 -7.51 15.36
C PRO A 445 22.80 -7.95 14.89
N ALA A 446 22.67 -9.19 14.40
CA ALA A 446 21.37 -9.72 14.00
C ALA A 446 20.38 -9.84 15.17
N ALA A 447 20.86 -10.15 16.40
CA ALA A 447 20.01 -10.25 17.58
C ALA A 447 19.52 -8.87 18.05
N ASP A 448 20.39 -7.87 17.98
CA ASP A 448 20.02 -6.48 18.30
C ASP A 448 18.96 -5.97 17.31
N LEU A 449 19.16 -6.19 16.01
CA LEU A 449 18.18 -5.83 14.97
C LEU A 449 16.85 -6.57 15.12
N LEU A 450 16.85 -7.87 15.43
CA LEU A 450 15.61 -8.61 15.72
C LEU A 450 14.87 -8.04 16.93
N THR A 451 15.61 -7.59 17.95
CA THR A 451 15.01 -6.93 19.12
C THR A 451 14.37 -5.60 18.72
N GLY A 452 15.03 -4.81 17.86
CA GLY A 452 14.47 -3.59 17.28
C GLY A 452 13.21 -3.85 16.45
N LEU A 453 13.19 -4.94 15.69
CA LEU A 453 12.02 -5.42 14.93
C LEU A 453 10.92 -6.08 15.80
N GLY A 454 10.95 -5.87 17.12
CA GLY A 454 9.89 -6.32 18.03
C GLY A 454 9.97 -7.77 18.50
N TRP A 455 10.96 -8.57 18.08
CA TRP A 455 11.12 -9.92 18.62
C TRP A 455 11.58 -9.90 20.07
N ARG A 456 11.10 -10.87 20.83
CA ARG A 456 11.48 -11.09 22.22
C ARG A 456 11.80 -12.57 22.45
N SER A 457 12.70 -12.84 23.37
CA SER A 457 12.96 -14.19 23.88
C SER A 457 11.99 -14.53 25.02
N ASP A 458 12.06 -15.76 25.55
CA ASP A 458 11.21 -16.19 26.66
C ASP A 458 11.26 -15.18 27.82
N GLN A 459 10.10 -14.87 28.40
CA GLN A 459 9.95 -13.86 29.47
C GLN A 459 10.15 -12.41 29.04
N ASP A 460 9.95 -12.10 27.76
CA ASP A 460 9.93 -10.72 27.24
C ASP A 460 11.31 -10.04 27.27
N HIS A 461 12.38 -10.84 27.29
CA HIS A 461 13.76 -10.34 27.21
C HIS A 461 14.16 -10.02 25.77
N PRO A 462 15.19 -9.17 25.56
CA PRO A 462 15.82 -9.00 24.25
C PRO A 462 16.23 -10.33 23.61
N VAL A 463 16.32 -10.36 22.28
CA VAL A 463 16.83 -11.52 21.56
C VAL A 463 18.31 -11.67 21.89
N PHE A 464 18.71 -12.83 22.40
CA PHE A 464 20.12 -13.12 22.66
C PHE A 464 20.81 -13.65 21.39
N PRO A 465 22.11 -13.39 21.18
CA PRO A 465 22.86 -13.86 20.00
C PRO A 465 22.78 -15.38 19.80
N ILE A 466 22.71 -16.14 20.90
CA ILE A 466 22.57 -17.61 20.85
C ILE A 466 21.26 -18.06 20.20
N ALA A 467 20.18 -17.29 20.32
CA ALA A 467 18.90 -17.61 19.68
C ALA A 467 19.01 -17.46 18.16
N VAL A 468 19.72 -16.44 17.67
CA VAL A 468 20.00 -16.29 16.22
C VAL A 468 20.77 -17.49 15.71
N HIS A 469 21.84 -17.88 16.40
CA HIS A 469 22.63 -19.05 16.05
C HIS A 469 21.79 -20.34 16.01
N ASP A 470 20.96 -20.59 17.02
CA ASP A 470 20.19 -21.83 17.13
C ASP A 470 19.02 -21.92 16.13
N HIS A 471 18.42 -20.78 15.79
CA HIS A 471 17.23 -20.74 14.92
C HIS A 471 17.53 -20.45 13.44
N ALA A 472 18.66 -19.79 13.13
CA ALA A 472 19.22 -19.67 11.78
C ALA A 472 20.30 -20.72 11.49
N GLY A 473 20.35 -21.79 12.28
CA GLY A 473 21.47 -22.73 12.34
C GLY A 473 21.79 -23.42 11.02
N LEU A 474 20.83 -23.61 10.10
CA LEU A 474 21.12 -24.24 8.80
C LEU A 474 21.82 -23.25 7.87
N THR A 475 21.33 -22.01 7.79
CA THR A 475 21.98 -20.96 7.00
C THR A 475 23.34 -20.62 7.57
N TYR A 476 23.44 -20.48 8.90
CA TYR A 476 24.72 -20.29 9.59
C TYR A 476 25.73 -21.39 9.26
N ALA A 477 25.33 -22.66 9.33
CA ALA A 477 26.19 -23.79 9.00
C ALA A 477 26.70 -23.75 7.55
N VAL A 478 25.85 -23.35 6.59
CA VAL A 478 26.29 -23.17 5.20
C VAL A 478 27.36 -22.09 5.10
N LEU A 479 27.12 -20.92 5.70
CA LEU A 479 28.05 -19.79 5.66
C LEU A 479 29.39 -20.13 6.32
N GLU A 480 29.38 -20.81 7.47
CA GLU A 480 30.58 -21.33 8.14
C GLU A 480 31.35 -22.29 7.23
N HIS A 481 30.69 -23.29 6.63
CA HIS A 481 31.36 -24.23 5.74
C HIS A 481 31.98 -23.54 4.52
N LEU A 482 31.31 -22.55 3.94
CA LEU A 482 31.86 -21.76 2.85
C LEU A 482 33.07 -20.94 3.31
N HIS A 483 33.00 -20.32 4.49
CA HIS A 483 34.07 -19.51 5.08
C HIS A 483 35.34 -20.32 5.32
N TRP A 484 35.23 -21.46 6.00
CA TRP A 484 36.36 -22.35 6.25
C TRP A 484 36.94 -22.91 4.95
N ALA A 485 36.08 -23.33 4.01
CA ALA A 485 36.53 -23.90 2.74
C ALA A 485 37.19 -22.85 1.82
N ALA A 486 36.82 -21.58 1.94
CA ALA A 486 37.50 -20.47 1.27
C ALA A 486 38.88 -20.13 1.87
N GLY A 487 39.26 -20.75 2.99
CA GLY A 487 40.54 -20.51 3.67
C GLY A 487 40.46 -19.48 4.80
N GLY A 488 39.26 -19.16 5.28
CA GLY A 488 39.07 -18.35 6.49
C GLY A 488 39.72 -19.00 7.71
N THR A 489 40.23 -18.18 8.64
CA THR A 489 40.77 -18.63 9.93
C THR A 489 40.34 -17.68 11.03
N ASP A 490 40.08 -18.20 12.24
CA ASP A 490 39.70 -17.41 13.43
C ASP A 490 40.78 -16.43 13.93
N HIS A 491 41.97 -16.43 13.33
CA HIS A 491 43.13 -15.66 13.80
C HIS A 491 43.28 -14.31 13.11
N GLY A 492 42.49 -13.31 13.53
CA GLY A 492 42.84 -11.87 13.59
C GLY A 492 43.56 -11.21 12.41
N LYS A 493 43.57 -11.80 11.22
CA LYS A 493 44.14 -11.20 10.01
C LYS A 493 43.03 -10.49 9.26
N PRO A 494 43.25 -9.24 8.80
CA PRO A 494 42.27 -8.54 8.00
C PRO A 494 41.99 -9.31 6.69
N PRO A 495 40.76 -9.22 6.15
CA PRO A 495 40.37 -9.94 4.96
C PRO A 495 41.28 -9.53 3.79
N SER A 496 41.96 -10.49 3.17
CA SER A 496 42.54 -10.28 1.85
C SER A 496 41.41 -10.45 0.82
N THR A 497 40.84 -9.32 0.38
CA THR A 497 40.10 -9.09 -0.88
C THR A 497 39.74 -10.29 -1.76
N PRO A 498 38.51 -10.36 -2.32
CA PRO A 498 37.17 -10.15 -1.75
C PRO A 498 36.72 -11.40 -0.98
N ASP A 499 35.91 -11.26 0.07
CA ASP A 499 35.35 -12.42 0.77
C ASP A 499 34.32 -13.12 -0.14
N PRO A 500 34.62 -14.31 -0.68
CA PRO A 500 33.70 -14.98 -1.59
C PRO A 500 32.40 -15.41 -0.87
N VAL A 501 32.38 -15.46 0.47
CA VAL A 501 31.17 -15.73 1.26
C VAL A 501 30.26 -14.51 1.31
N ARG A 502 30.83 -13.30 1.40
CA ARG A 502 30.08 -12.04 1.24
C ARG A 502 29.36 -12.02 -0.10
N ASP A 503 30.05 -12.39 -1.17
CA ASP A 503 29.51 -12.43 -2.52
C ASP A 503 28.44 -13.54 -2.70
N VAL A 504 28.49 -14.61 -1.91
CA VAL A 504 27.40 -15.60 -1.82
C VAL A 504 26.18 -14.99 -1.13
N ALA A 505 26.39 -14.28 -0.01
CA ALA A 505 25.31 -13.65 0.74
C ALA A 505 24.59 -12.57 -0.06
N ARG A 506 25.34 -11.71 -0.77
CA ARG A 506 24.77 -10.71 -1.70
C ARG A 506 23.90 -11.36 -2.76
N ARG A 507 24.35 -12.44 -3.40
CA ARG A 507 23.55 -13.17 -4.40
C ARG A 507 22.35 -13.92 -3.83
N ALA A 508 22.43 -14.36 -2.58
CA ALA A 508 21.30 -15.00 -1.90
C ALA A 508 20.20 -13.99 -1.55
N LEU A 509 20.57 -12.74 -1.30
CA LEU A 509 19.63 -11.65 -0.99
C LEU A 509 19.18 -10.89 -2.23
N GLY A 510 20.02 -10.76 -3.26
CA GLY A 510 19.67 -10.08 -4.51
C GLY A 510 18.50 -10.75 -5.23
N GLY A 511 17.83 -10.00 -6.09
CA GLY A 511 16.63 -10.47 -6.78
C GLY A 511 15.83 -9.31 -7.35
N GLU A 512 14.55 -9.56 -7.63
CA GLU A 512 13.58 -8.52 -7.96
C GLU A 512 13.47 -7.52 -6.81
N GLU A 513 13.37 -6.24 -7.15
CA GLU A 513 13.18 -5.16 -6.18
C GLU A 513 11.76 -5.16 -5.62
N ILE A 514 11.61 -4.69 -4.39
CA ILE A 514 10.29 -4.50 -3.78
C ILE A 514 9.58 -3.35 -4.50
N THR A 515 8.32 -3.55 -4.88
CA THR A 515 7.46 -2.46 -5.33
C THR A 515 6.82 -1.74 -4.12
N PRO A 516 6.48 -0.45 -4.22
CA PRO A 516 5.82 0.29 -3.13
C PRO A 516 4.56 -0.40 -2.59
N ASP A 517 3.72 -0.97 -3.47
CA ASP A 517 2.52 -1.72 -3.09
C ASP A 517 2.81 -2.93 -2.19
N MET A 518 3.99 -3.53 -2.34
CA MET A 518 4.38 -4.67 -1.52
C MET A 518 4.67 -4.27 -0.08
N LEU A 519 4.95 -3.00 0.23
CA LEU A 519 5.17 -2.49 1.58
C LEU A 519 3.88 -2.07 2.30
N GLN A 520 2.73 -2.05 1.61
CA GLN A 520 1.45 -1.69 2.22
C GLN A 520 1.16 -2.55 3.47
N PHE A 521 1.06 -1.88 4.61
CA PHE A 521 0.66 -2.47 5.88
C PHE A 521 -0.88 -2.53 5.94
N ALA A 522 -1.45 -3.69 6.30
CA ALA A 522 -2.88 -3.77 6.52
C ALA A 522 -3.29 -2.88 7.72
N PRO A 523 -4.49 -2.26 7.72
CA PRO A 523 -4.97 -1.50 8.87
C PRO A 523 -4.94 -2.38 10.12
N MET A 524 -4.14 -1.94 11.10
CA MET A 524 -3.75 -2.73 12.27
C MET A 524 -4.96 -3.34 13.00
N PRO A 525 -5.17 -4.68 12.94
CA PRO A 525 -5.96 -5.37 13.94
C PRO A 525 -5.11 -5.44 15.22
N GLY A 526 -5.71 -5.05 16.36
CA GLY A 526 -5.01 -4.93 17.64
C GLY A 526 -4.05 -6.09 17.96
N ASP A 527 -2.80 -5.71 18.21
CA ASP A 527 -1.67 -6.46 18.78
C ASP A 527 -1.36 -7.86 18.19
N PRO A 528 -0.16 -8.04 17.60
CA PRO A 528 0.49 -9.33 17.59
C PRO A 528 1.87 -9.24 18.26
N ARG A 529 1.95 -9.29 19.60
CA ARG A 529 3.19 -9.69 20.29
C ARG A 529 3.63 -11.07 19.79
N VAL A 530 4.61 -11.10 18.89
CA VAL A 530 5.09 -12.32 18.25
C VAL A 530 5.98 -13.09 19.23
N THR A 531 5.36 -13.94 20.03
CA THR A 531 6.06 -14.91 20.88
C THR A 531 6.62 -16.07 20.04
N MET A 532 7.79 -16.57 20.42
CA MET A 532 8.47 -17.71 19.77
C MET A 532 7.62 -18.99 19.86
N SER A 533 6.61 -19.18 19.01
CA SER A 533 5.79 -20.39 18.97
C SER A 533 5.28 -20.76 17.58
N ARG A 534 5.27 -22.09 17.35
CA ARG A 534 5.38 -22.82 16.07
C ARG A 534 4.12 -22.76 15.19
N PRO A 535 4.20 -22.54 13.86
CA PRO A 535 3.02 -22.61 12.99
C PRO A 535 2.72 -24.04 12.52
N SER A 536 1.42 -24.40 12.55
CA SER A 536 0.83 -25.56 11.88
C SER A 536 0.32 -25.18 10.49
N ALA A 537 0.42 -26.13 9.56
CA ALA A 537 0.35 -25.94 8.10
C ALA A 537 -1.05 -25.73 7.52
N SER A 538 -1.14 -24.85 6.52
CA SER A 538 -1.96 -25.03 5.30
C SER A 538 -1.53 -24.03 4.21
N GLN A 539 -1.22 -24.55 3.02
CA GLN A 539 -0.88 -23.79 1.80
C GLN A 539 -2.13 -23.18 1.15
N PRO A 540 -1.95 -22.12 0.34
CA PRO A 540 -2.59 -22.09 -0.97
C PRO A 540 -1.61 -21.89 -2.13
N SER A 541 -2.10 -22.24 -3.31
CA SER A 541 -1.42 -22.42 -4.58
C SER A 541 -1.35 -21.14 -5.43
N ALA A 542 -0.18 -20.92 -6.03
CA ALA A 542 0.15 -20.30 -7.33
C ALA A 542 -0.79 -19.27 -8.00
N SER A 543 -0.24 -18.08 -8.25
CA SER A 543 -0.66 -17.10 -9.27
C SER A 543 -0.11 -17.46 -10.67
N PRO A 544 -0.73 -16.95 -11.75
CA PRO A 544 0.02 -16.57 -12.96
C PRO A 544 -0.37 -15.20 -13.55
N GLU A 545 0.65 -14.36 -13.82
CA GLU A 545 0.95 -13.48 -14.99
C GLU A 545 -0.13 -12.66 -15.77
N PRO A 546 0.27 -11.61 -16.54
CA PRO A 546 -0.40 -10.30 -16.64
C PRO A 546 -1.61 -10.29 -17.59
N ALA A 547 -2.69 -9.59 -17.19
CA ALA A 547 -3.97 -9.58 -17.89
C ALA A 547 -4.07 -8.45 -18.93
N ASP A 548 -4.50 -8.84 -20.14
CA ASP A 548 -5.17 -7.99 -21.12
C ASP A 548 -6.32 -7.19 -20.46
N LEU A 549 -6.66 -6.02 -20.99
CA LEU A 549 -7.87 -5.28 -20.57
C LEU A 549 -9.09 -6.20 -20.63
N PRO A 550 -9.88 -6.32 -19.55
CA PRO A 550 -11.00 -7.25 -19.50
C PRO A 550 -12.09 -6.87 -20.50
N ASP A 551 -12.72 -7.89 -21.09
CA ASP A 551 -13.88 -7.73 -21.95
C ASP A 551 -15.00 -6.97 -21.19
N PRO A 552 -15.72 -6.00 -21.80
CA PRO A 552 -16.89 -5.39 -21.19
C PRO A 552 -17.91 -6.40 -20.63
N GLU A 553 -18.04 -7.59 -21.23
CA GLU A 553 -18.86 -8.68 -20.67
C GLU A 553 -18.28 -9.22 -19.35
N GLU A 554 -16.96 -9.36 -19.25
CA GLU A 554 -16.25 -9.81 -18.04
C GLU A 554 -16.34 -8.78 -16.91
N LEU A 555 -16.35 -7.48 -17.23
CA LEU A 555 -16.58 -6.40 -16.27
C LEU A 555 -18.00 -6.44 -15.68
N VAL A 556 -19.03 -6.64 -16.51
CA VAL A 556 -20.43 -6.76 -16.04
C VAL A 556 -20.62 -8.03 -15.21
N GLU A 557 -20.03 -9.15 -15.60
CA GLU A 557 -20.07 -10.41 -14.83
C GLU A 557 -19.37 -10.27 -13.47
N THR A 558 -18.18 -9.65 -13.46
CA THR A 558 -17.41 -9.41 -12.22
C THR A 558 -18.16 -8.48 -11.27
N ALA A 559 -18.68 -7.36 -11.76
CA ALA A 559 -19.48 -6.42 -10.97
C ALA A 559 -20.77 -7.08 -10.43
N THR A 560 -21.44 -7.89 -11.27
CA THR A 560 -22.63 -8.63 -10.85
C THR A 560 -22.28 -9.64 -9.76
N GLY A 561 -21.17 -10.39 -9.90
CA GLY A 561 -20.70 -11.34 -8.91
C GLY A 561 -20.43 -10.69 -7.55
N ALA A 562 -19.64 -9.61 -7.52
CA ALA A 562 -19.33 -8.87 -6.31
C ALA A 562 -20.59 -8.36 -5.58
N LEU A 563 -21.56 -7.83 -6.32
CA LEU A 563 -22.84 -7.38 -5.76
C LEU A 563 -23.66 -8.53 -5.17
N LEU A 564 -23.70 -9.68 -5.86
CA LEU A 564 -24.43 -10.85 -5.37
C LEU A 564 -23.81 -11.39 -4.08
N ASP A 565 -22.49 -11.32 -3.93
CA ASP A 565 -21.77 -11.68 -2.71
C ASP A 565 -22.05 -10.69 -1.56
N GLY A 566 -22.05 -9.38 -1.82
CA GLY A 566 -22.46 -8.37 -0.83
C GLY A 566 -23.90 -8.59 -0.34
N ILE A 567 -24.82 -8.90 -1.26
CA ILE A 567 -26.21 -9.27 -0.92
C ILE A 567 -26.28 -10.64 -0.22
N ALA A 568 -25.34 -11.54 -0.47
CA ALA A 568 -25.21 -12.82 0.21
C ALA A 568 -24.94 -12.62 1.72
N GLU A 569 -24.06 -11.67 2.04
CA GLU A 569 -23.61 -11.34 3.39
C GLU A 569 -24.55 -10.41 4.15
N ALA A 570 -25.34 -9.59 3.44
CA ALA A 570 -26.25 -8.63 4.03
C ALA A 570 -27.28 -9.28 4.98
N ARG A 571 -27.24 -8.87 6.26
CA ARG A 571 -28.13 -9.37 7.32
C ARG A 571 -29.32 -8.47 7.62
N HIS A 572 -29.33 -7.24 7.11
CA HIS A 572 -30.37 -6.24 7.32
C HIS A 572 -30.50 -5.29 6.10
N PRO A 573 -31.60 -4.53 5.97
CA PRO A 573 -31.85 -3.70 4.78
C PRO A 573 -30.72 -2.70 4.50
N LEU A 574 -30.23 -1.99 5.52
CA LEU A 574 -29.15 -1.02 5.32
C LEU A 574 -27.86 -1.66 4.78
N ALA A 575 -27.43 -2.82 5.29
CA ALA A 575 -26.24 -3.51 4.77
C ALA A 575 -26.43 -3.93 3.30
N ALA A 576 -27.65 -4.26 2.91
CA ALA A 576 -27.96 -4.57 1.52
C ALA A 576 -27.95 -3.33 0.62
N GLU A 577 -28.43 -2.19 1.14
CA GLU A 577 -28.40 -0.89 0.46
C GLU A 577 -26.96 -0.39 0.29
N LEU A 578 -26.15 -0.46 1.35
CA LEU A 578 -24.73 -0.10 1.34
C LEU A 578 -23.89 -1.00 0.43
N ALA A 579 -24.30 -2.25 0.19
CA ALA A 579 -23.60 -3.13 -0.75
C ALA A 579 -23.67 -2.63 -2.21
N LEU A 580 -24.66 -1.79 -2.56
CA LEU A 580 -24.81 -1.22 -3.91
C LEU A 580 -24.16 0.18 -4.04
N CYS A 581 -23.94 0.88 -2.92
CA CYS A 581 -23.31 2.20 -2.90
C CYS A 581 -21.94 2.27 -3.62
N PRO A 582 -20.99 1.35 -3.39
CA PRO A 582 -19.69 1.38 -4.06
C PRO A 582 -19.80 1.33 -5.59
N VAL A 583 -20.81 0.63 -6.12
CA VAL A 583 -21.01 0.56 -7.58
C VAL A 583 -21.36 1.93 -8.15
N PHE A 584 -22.20 2.70 -7.48
CA PHE A 584 -22.49 4.09 -7.89
C PHE A 584 -21.25 4.98 -7.76
N ALA A 585 -20.48 4.83 -6.68
CA ALA A 585 -19.25 5.59 -6.46
C ALA A 585 -18.22 5.34 -7.56
N THR A 586 -17.94 4.08 -7.87
CA THR A 586 -16.98 3.69 -8.91
C THR A 586 -17.36 4.31 -10.26
N PHE A 587 -18.65 4.36 -10.61
CA PHE A 587 -19.05 5.02 -11.87
C PHE A 587 -18.92 6.53 -11.84
N GLN A 588 -19.26 7.16 -10.72
CA GLN A 588 -19.16 8.62 -10.59
C GLN A 588 -17.69 9.07 -10.60
N LEU A 589 -16.80 8.30 -9.97
CA LEU A 589 -15.37 8.58 -9.89
C LEU A 589 -14.61 8.18 -11.16
N ALA A 590 -15.05 7.14 -11.88
CA ALA A 590 -14.44 6.70 -13.13
C ALA A 590 -14.99 7.39 -14.39
N ALA A 591 -15.91 8.35 -14.23
CA ALA A 591 -16.50 9.09 -15.34
C ALA A 591 -15.55 10.17 -15.90
N PRO A 592 -15.33 10.26 -17.22
CA PRO A 592 -14.57 11.35 -17.82
C PRO A 592 -15.21 12.72 -17.56
N ASP A 593 -14.42 13.75 -17.21
CA ASP A 593 -14.95 15.09 -16.84
C ASP A 593 -15.58 15.88 -18.01
N ASP A 594 -15.50 15.39 -19.25
CA ASP A 594 -16.10 15.98 -20.44
C ASP A 594 -17.54 15.49 -20.67
N LEU A 595 -17.95 14.45 -19.94
CA LEU A 595 -19.34 14.02 -19.88
C LEU A 595 -20.14 15.05 -19.10
N ASP A 596 -21.13 15.65 -19.76
CA ASP A 596 -22.12 16.41 -19.03
C ASP A 596 -22.95 15.49 -18.11
N GLU A 597 -23.63 16.08 -17.12
CA GLU A 597 -24.44 15.32 -16.14
C GLU A 597 -25.47 14.39 -16.82
N ARG A 598 -25.93 14.71 -18.05
CA ARG A 598 -26.88 13.86 -18.78
C ARG A 598 -26.18 12.66 -19.40
N GLN A 599 -24.99 12.83 -19.95
CA GLN A 599 -24.20 11.74 -20.53
C GLN A 599 -23.75 10.76 -19.45
N LEU A 600 -23.28 11.26 -18.30
CA LEU A 600 -22.94 10.44 -17.15
C LEU A 600 -24.16 9.65 -16.62
N SER A 601 -25.29 10.33 -16.47
CA SER A 601 -26.55 9.71 -16.05
C SER A 601 -27.02 8.62 -17.03
N MET A 602 -26.84 8.84 -18.35
CA MET A 602 -27.21 7.89 -19.38
C MET A 602 -26.27 6.67 -19.40
N ALA A 603 -24.95 6.87 -19.27
CA ALA A 603 -23.97 5.78 -19.18
C ALA A 603 -24.20 4.89 -17.95
N MET A 604 -24.40 5.51 -16.78
CA MET A 604 -24.73 4.81 -15.53
C MET A 604 -26.05 4.04 -15.66
N THR A 605 -27.07 4.64 -16.30
CA THR A 605 -28.36 3.97 -16.56
C THR A 605 -28.20 2.73 -17.43
N THR A 606 -27.38 2.81 -18.49
CA THR A 606 -27.12 1.68 -19.39
C THR A 606 -26.37 0.55 -18.68
N MET A 607 -25.32 0.86 -17.93
CA MET A 607 -24.54 -0.17 -17.25
C MET A 607 -25.32 -0.89 -16.16
N LEU A 608 -26.05 -0.14 -15.32
CA LEU A 608 -26.91 -0.73 -14.30
C LEU A 608 -27.99 -1.62 -14.93
N ALA A 609 -28.50 -1.26 -16.11
CA ALA A 609 -29.46 -2.09 -16.82
C ALA A 609 -28.88 -3.44 -17.26
N GLU A 610 -27.60 -3.49 -17.65
CA GLU A 610 -26.87 -4.73 -17.95
C GLU A 610 -26.60 -5.57 -16.69
N ILE A 611 -26.19 -4.93 -15.59
CA ILE A 611 -26.02 -5.62 -14.29
C ILE A 611 -27.35 -6.21 -13.81
N ILE A 612 -28.45 -5.45 -13.93
CA ILE A 612 -29.82 -5.93 -13.61
C ILE A 612 -30.20 -7.13 -14.48
N SER A 613 -29.89 -7.07 -15.78
CA SER A 613 -30.14 -8.16 -16.74
C SER A 613 -29.35 -9.41 -16.38
N SER A 614 -28.05 -9.24 -16.09
CA SER A 614 -27.15 -10.30 -15.65
C SER A 614 -27.63 -10.93 -14.35
N ALA A 615 -27.98 -10.14 -13.33
CA ALA A 615 -28.53 -10.63 -12.07
C ALA A 615 -29.84 -11.41 -12.29
N GLU A 616 -30.78 -10.90 -13.10
CA GLU A 616 -32.01 -11.63 -13.44
C GLU A 616 -31.70 -12.98 -14.10
N SER A 617 -30.69 -13.05 -14.96
CA SER A 617 -30.26 -14.28 -15.62
C SER A 617 -29.64 -15.31 -14.66
N VAL A 618 -28.82 -14.86 -13.70
CA VAL A 618 -28.25 -15.69 -12.63
C VAL A 618 -29.36 -16.27 -11.75
N GLY A 619 -30.33 -15.42 -11.40
CA GLY A 619 -31.48 -15.80 -10.59
C GLY A 619 -31.13 -16.21 -9.16
N GLY A 620 -32.11 -16.78 -8.46
CA GLY A 620 -31.96 -17.20 -7.07
C GLY A 620 -32.09 -16.07 -6.03
N PRO A 621 -31.99 -16.39 -4.73
CA PRO A 621 -32.36 -15.46 -3.65
C PRO A 621 -31.46 -14.22 -3.54
N ASN A 622 -30.19 -14.31 -3.93
CA ASN A 622 -29.26 -13.18 -3.92
C ASN A 622 -29.55 -12.23 -5.08
N ALA A 623 -29.82 -12.75 -6.28
CA ALA A 623 -30.24 -11.93 -7.41
C ALA A 623 -31.56 -11.21 -7.14
N LEU A 624 -32.56 -11.93 -6.62
CA LEU A 624 -33.81 -11.30 -6.20
C LEU A 624 -33.55 -10.22 -5.13
N GLY A 625 -32.71 -10.49 -4.13
CA GLY A 625 -32.32 -9.51 -3.12
C GLY A 625 -31.66 -8.26 -3.71
N MET A 626 -30.74 -8.43 -4.68
CA MET A 626 -30.07 -7.34 -5.39
C MET A 626 -31.09 -6.49 -6.17
N LEU A 627 -32.00 -7.13 -6.92
CA LEU A 627 -33.04 -6.42 -7.69
C LEU A 627 -34.02 -5.66 -6.78
N ARG A 628 -34.29 -6.15 -5.56
CA ARG A 628 -35.08 -5.43 -4.55
C ARG A 628 -34.36 -4.19 -4.00
N VAL A 629 -33.04 -4.18 -3.97
CA VAL A 629 -32.22 -3.00 -3.61
C VAL A 629 -32.14 -2.02 -4.77
N ALA A 630 -31.84 -2.51 -5.97
CA ALA A 630 -31.79 -1.71 -7.18
C ALA A 630 -33.16 -1.14 -7.59
N SER A 631 -34.29 -1.65 -7.08
CA SER A 631 -35.60 -1.02 -7.28
C SER A 631 -35.85 0.20 -6.39
N VAL A 632 -34.96 0.45 -5.43
CA VAL A 632 -35.02 1.59 -4.50
C VAL A 632 -33.88 2.58 -4.75
N LEU A 633 -32.67 2.08 -4.96
CA LEU A 633 -31.45 2.86 -5.18
C LEU A 633 -31.10 2.96 -6.67
N GLY A 634 -30.69 4.15 -7.13
CA GLY A 634 -30.26 4.41 -8.50
C GLY A 634 -31.28 5.19 -9.36
N PRO A 635 -30.96 5.45 -10.64
CA PRO A 635 -31.81 6.23 -11.55
C PRO A 635 -33.21 5.63 -11.71
N GLU A 636 -34.24 6.49 -11.82
CA GLU A 636 -35.65 6.09 -11.92
C GLU A 636 -35.91 5.01 -12.99
N VAL A 637 -35.27 5.14 -14.15
CA VAL A 637 -35.37 4.19 -15.27
C VAL A 637 -34.88 2.79 -14.87
N THR A 638 -33.75 2.70 -14.17
CA THR A 638 -33.18 1.43 -13.72
C THR A 638 -33.97 0.80 -12.58
N ARG A 639 -34.55 1.62 -11.68
CA ARG A 639 -35.39 1.15 -10.57
C ARG A 639 -36.65 0.43 -11.06
N ALA A 640 -37.31 0.97 -12.09
CA ALA A 640 -38.46 0.33 -12.70
C ALA A 640 -38.10 -1.04 -13.32
N ARG A 641 -36.97 -1.12 -14.02
CA ARG A 641 -36.46 -2.37 -14.62
C ARG A 641 -36.11 -3.40 -13.55
N ALA A 642 -35.42 -3.01 -12.49
CA ALA A 642 -35.09 -3.87 -11.36
C ALA A 642 -36.35 -4.41 -10.67
N GLN A 643 -37.38 -3.57 -10.49
CA GLN A 643 -38.67 -4.01 -9.92
C GLN A 643 -39.35 -5.08 -10.78
N VAL A 644 -39.39 -4.89 -12.11
CA VAL A 644 -39.96 -5.87 -13.04
C VAL A 644 -39.20 -7.20 -12.99
N GLY A 645 -37.86 -7.16 -12.99
CA GLY A 645 -37.02 -8.36 -12.85
C GLY A 645 -37.24 -9.08 -11.51
N ALA A 646 -37.31 -8.32 -10.41
CA ALA A 646 -37.61 -8.86 -9.09
C ALA A 646 -38.97 -9.57 -9.04
N ASP A 647 -40.00 -8.98 -9.65
CA ASP A 647 -41.33 -9.56 -9.68
C ASP A 647 -41.41 -10.82 -10.54
N ARG A 648 -40.63 -10.91 -11.63
CA ARG A 648 -40.49 -12.14 -12.42
C ARG A 648 -39.83 -13.26 -11.62
N LEU A 649 -38.70 -12.99 -10.94
CA LEU A 649 -38.03 -13.99 -10.10
C LEU A 649 -38.93 -14.43 -8.93
N ALA A 650 -39.63 -13.51 -8.29
CA ALA A 650 -40.58 -13.82 -7.23
C ALA A 650 -41.75 -14.68 -7.74
N ALA A 651 -42.31 -14.36 -8.92
CA ALA A 651 -43.37 -15.15 -9.56
C ALA A 651 -42.89 -16.55 -9.97
N ALA A 652 -41.59 -16.71 -10.28
CA ALA A 652 -40.94 -17.99 -10.53
C ALA A 652 -40.68 -18.82 -9.25
N GLY A 653 -41.05 -18.30 -8.07
CA GLY A 653 -40.94 -19.01 -6.79
C GLY A 653 -39.60 -18.85 -6.07
N VAL A 654 -38.76 -17.89 -6.49
CA VAL A 654 -37.52 -17.56 -5.77
C VAL A 654 -37.87 -16.89 -4.44
N PRO A 655 -37.35 -17.38 -3.29
CA PRO A 655 -37.67 -16.79 -1.99
C PRO A 655 -36.96 -15.45 -1.78
N ASP A 656 -37.72 -14.45 -1.33
CA ASP A 656 -37.18 -13.16 -0.89
C ASP A 656 -36.30 -13.31 0.36
N ARG A 657 -35.31 -12.42 0.50
CA ARG A 657 -34.52 -12.31 1.73
C ARG A 657 -35.39 -11.80 2.88
N PRO A 658 -35.14 -12.18 4.15
CA PRO A 658 -35.96 -11.75 5.29
C PRO A 658 -36.05 -10.23 5.51
N TRP A 659 -35.11 -9.47 4.94
CA TRP A 659 -35.04 -8.02 5.00
C TRP A 659 -35.61 -7.31 3.75
N ALA A 660 -35.89 -8.02 2.66
CA ALA A 660 -36.18 -7.45 1.34
C ALA A 660 -37.37 -6.47 1.33
N THR A 661 -38.45 -6.78 2.06
CA THR A 661 -39.66 -5.94 2.08
C THR A 661 -39.49 -4.60 2.79
N ARG A 662 -38.37 -4.42 3.51
CA ARG A 662 -38.07 -3.20 4.27
C ARG A 662 -37.06 -2.29 3.58
N VAL A 663 -36.42 -2.75 2.50
CA VAL A 663 -35.46 -1.94 1.75
C VAL A 663 -36.10 -0.60 1.36
N GLY A 664 -35.36 0.49 1.56
CA GLY A 664 -35.78 1.87 1.30
C GLY A 664 -36.79 2.45 2.27
N LYS A 665 -37.27 1.68 3.25
CA LYS A 665 -38.38 2.08 4.13
C LYS A 665 -38.00 2.06 5.61
N PRO A 666 -36.98 2.81 6.05
CA PRO A 666 -36.67 2.94 7.46
C PRO A 666 -37.69 3.83 8.18
N ASP A 667 -37.86 3.62 9.48
CA ASP A 667 -38.66 4.54 10.31
C ASP A 667 -37.80 5.76 10.66
N LEU A 668 -38.25 7.00 10.37
CA LEU A 668 -37.55 8.20 10.84
C LEU A 668 -37.76 8.35 12.35
N LEU A 669 -36.67 8.36 13.11
CA LEU A 669 -36.68 8.61 14.54
C LEU A 669 -36.54 10.10 14.87
N ARG A 670 -35.59 10.78 14.23
CA ARG A 670 -35.27 12.19 14.45
C ARG A 670 -34.67 12.83 13.20
N ALA A 671 -34.94 14.11 13.01
CA ALA A 671 -34.21 14.96 12.08
C ALA A 671 -33.76 16.23 12.82
N TRP A 672 -32.56 16.72 12.51
CA TRP A 672 -32.02 17.93 13.12
C TRP A 672 -31.16 18.68 12.12
N ARG A 673 -30.96 19.97 12.37
CA ARG A 673 -30.00 20.80 11.63
C ARG A 673 -29.16 21.61 12.59
N TYR A 674 -27.97 21.94 12.15
CA TYR A 674 -27.07 22.84 12.83
C TYR A 674 -26.15 23.55 11.86
N GLY A 675 -25.60 24.69 12.26
CA GLY A 675 -24.76 25.48 11.39
C GLY A 675 -24.34 26.78 12.07
N ASP A 676 -23.62 27.62 11.34
CA ASP A 676 -23.32 28.96 11.80
C ASP A 676 -24.54 29.89 11.67
N HIS A 677 -24.61 30.93 12.51
CA HIS A 677 -25.70 31.91 12.43
C HIS A 677 -25.65 32.81 11.19
N LEU A 678 -24.54 32.81 10.44
CA LEU A 678 -24.39 33.58 9.21
C LEU A 678 -25.05 32.87 8.01
N GLY A 679 -25.37 31.57 8.16
CA GLY A 679 -25.97 30.74 7.14
C GLY A 679 -25.00 30.38 6.02
N GLU A 680 -23.69 30.39 6.29
CA GLU A 680 -22.66 30.05 5.30
C GLU A 680 -22.65 28.54 5.05
N GLN A 681 -22.68 27.74 6.11
CA GLN A 681 -22.80 26.28 6.05
C GLN A 681 -23.84 25.77 7.03
N GLU A 682 -24.53 24.71 6.62
CA GLU A 682 -25.44 23.99 7.51
C GLU A 682 -25.35 22.48 7.30
N SER A 683 -25.46 21.74 8.40
CA SER A 683 -25.52 20.29 8.39
C SER A 683 -26.92 19.82 8.76
N ILE A 684 -27.35 18.74 8.11
CA ILE A 684 -28.63 18.07 8.36
C ILE A 684 -28.34 16.63 8.76
N GLY A 685 -28.91 16.20 9.87
CA GLY A 685 -28.84 14.82 10.33
C GLY A 685 -30.20 14.14 10.32
N LEU A 686 -30.24 12.91 9.80
CA LEU A 686 -31.44 12.08 9.73
C LEU A 686 -31.18 10.75 10.43
N LEU A 687 -31.78 10.55 11.61
CA LEU A 687 -31.69 9.29 12.36
C LEU A 687 -32.87 8.38 12.01
N PHE A 688 -32.55 7.21 11.49
CA PHE A 688 -33.47 6.20 11.00
C PHE A 688 -33.37 4.90 11.80
N ASP A 689 -34.41 4.07 11.76
CA ASP A 689 -34.43 2.74 12.36
C ASP A 689 -34.95 1.65 11.41
N TYR A 690 -34.26 0.50 11.40
CA TYR A 690 -34.75 -0.75 10.84
C TYR A 690 -35.06 -1.78 11.94
N ARG A 691 -36.11 -1.53 12.73
CA ARG A 691 -36.57 -2.42 13.81
C ARG A 691 -35.48 -2.73 14.85
N GLY A 692 -34.91 -1.69 15.45
CA GLY A 692 -33.87 -1.75 16.47
C GLY A 692 -32.43 -1.71 15.92
N ARG A 693 -32.26 -1.26 14.67
CA ARG A 693 -30.98 -0.98 14.04
C ARG A 693 -31.00 0.45 13.55
N GLU A 694 -30.48 1.33 14.40
CA GLU A 694 -30.43 2.76 14.18
C GLU A 694 -29.25 3.11 13.25
N HIS A 695 -29.46 4.02 12.30
CA HIS A 695 -28.43 4.61 11.45
C HIS A 695 -28.72 6.09 11.20
N ALA A 696 -27.67 6.90 11.06
CA ALA A 696 -27.78 8.31 10.76
C ALA A 696 -27.23 8.58 9.36
N VAL A 697 -27.94 9.39 8.56
CA VAL A 697 -27.40 10.00 7.34
C VAL A 697 -27.13 11.46 7.66
N MET A 698 -25.88 11.87 7.50
CA MET A 698 -25.41 13.23 7.75
C MET A 698 -25.08 13.90 6.42
N VAL A 699 -25.49 15.16 6.27
CA VAL A 699 -25.31 15.94 5.05
C VAL A 699 -24.80 17.30 5.43
N LEU A 700 -23.72 17.77 4.79
CA LEU A 700 -23.25 19.15 4.86
C LEU A 700 -23.66 19.89 3.59
N ILE A 701 -24.24 21.07 3.75
CA ILE A 701 -24.64 21.98 2.68
C ILE A 701 -23.81 23.25 2.81
N ASP A 702 -23.23 23.67 1.70
CA ASP A 702 -22.43 24.91 1.63
C ASP A 702 -23.12 25.94 0.74
N HIS A 703 -23.68 26.98 1.37
CA HIS A 703 -24.42 28.03 0.68
C HIS A 703 -23.50 29.04 -0.02
N LEU A 704 -22.20 29.08 0.32
CA LEU A 704 -21.21 29.90 -0.38
C LEU A 704 -20.77 29.25 -1.70
N LEU A 705 -20.85 27.92 -1.79
CA LEU A 705 -20.52 27.13 -2.98
C LEU A 705 -21.76 26.73 -3.80
N GLY A 706 -22.80 27.55 -3.76
CA GLY A 706 -23.99 27.36 -4.60
C GLY A 706 -25.13 26.57 -3.93
N GLY A 707 -24.97 26.16 -2.66
CA GLY A 707 -26.03 25.53 -1.87
C GLY A 707 -26.21 24.05 -2.13
N GLY A 708 -25.22 23.39 -2.75
CA GLY A 708 -25.22 21.95 -3.01
C GLY A 708 -24.74 21.11 -1.82
N VAL A 709 -24.83 19.79 -1.98
CA VAL A 709 -24.24 18.85 -1.02
C VAL A 709 -22.72 18.95 -1.11
N LYS A 710 -22.08 19.31 0.01
CA LYS A 710 -20.63 19.39 0.16
C LYS A 710 -20.04 18.11 0.74
N ASP A 711 -20.74 17.47 1.66
CA ASP A 711 -20.32 16.22 2.30
C ASP A 711 -21.57 15.38 2.66
N CYS A 712 -21.46 14.06 2.64
CA CYS A 712 -22.56 13.15 2.96
C CYS A 712 -22.06 11.78 3.45
N TRP A 713 -22.31 11.42 4.71
CA TRP A 713 -21.83 10.16 5.28
C TRP A 713 -22.88 9.44 6.14
N VAL A 714 -22.60 8.16 6.45
CA VAL A 714 -23.51 7.28 7.21
C VAL A 714 -22.87 6.79 8.51
N ALA A 715 -23.56 6.96 9.63
CA ALA A 715 -23.20 6.34 10.91
C ALA A 715 -24.15 5.18 11.23
N GLU A 716 -23.64 4.13 11.89
CA GLU A 716 -24.45 2.97 12.30
C GLU A 716 -24.40 2.69 13.82
N GLY A 717 -25.44 2.04 14.33
CA GLY A 717 -25.45 1.43 15.65
C GLY A 717 -25.31 2.43 16.79
N ARG A 718 -24.34 2.20 17.69
CA ARG A 718 -24.17 3.04 18.91
C ARG A 718 -23.72 4.46 18.59
N GLN A 719 -22.99 4.65 17.50
CA GLN A 719 -22.54 5.97 17.06
C GLN A 719 -23.74 6.79 16.57
N ALA A 720 -24.53 6.23 15.65
CA ALA A 720 -25.77 6.85 15.16
C ALA A 720 -26.71 7.26 16.29
N LYS A 721 -26.88 6.39 17.29
CA LYS A 721 -27.76 6.62 18.44
C LYS A 721 -27.41 7.86 19.26
N LYS A 722 -26.11 8.10 19.44
CA LYS A 722 -25.62 9.19 20.30
C LYS A 722 -25.37 10.47 19.52
N LEU A 723 -25.20 10.38 18.20
CA LEU A 723 -24.77 11.47 17.33
C LEU A 723 -25.57 12.76 17.54
N HIS A 724 -26.90 12.64 17.56
CA HIS A 724 -27.79 13.77 17.84
C HIS A 724 -27.49 14.45 19.18
N ASP A 725 -27.41 13.68 20.27
CA ASP A 725 -27.22 14.23 21.62
C ASP A 725 -25.78 14.72 21.83
N ASP A 726 -24.81 14.12 21.15
CA ASP A 726 -23.40 14.51 21.19
C ASP A 726 -23.20 15.87 20.50
N ILE A 727 -23.69 16.02 19.26
CA ILE A 727 -23.66 17.28 18.50
C ILE A 727 -24.41 18.38 19.27
N ARG A 728 -25.61 18.08 19.78
CA ARG A 728 -26.39 19.04 20.57
C ARG A 728 -25.60 19.55 21.78
N ARG A 729 -24.95 18.66 22.52
CA ARG A 729 -24.17 19.03 23.72
C ARG A 729 -22.97 19.91 23.36
N GLU A 730 -22.30 19.61 22.26
CA GLU A 730 -21.16 20.37 21.80
C GLU A 730 -21.56 21.79 21.39
N LEU A 731 -22.63 21.93 20.60
CA LEU A 731 -23.05 23.20 20.04
C LEU A 731 -23.74 24.13 21.04
N VAL A 732 -24.39 23.59 22.09
CA VAL A 732 -24.97 24.41 23.18
C VAL A 732 -23.93 25.30 23.87
N SER A 733 -22.64 24.95 23.79
CA SER A 733 -21.54 25.75 24.34
C SER A 733 -21.01 26.84 23.41
N ARG A 734 -21.42 26.86 22.13
CA ARG A 734 -20.93 27.78 21.09
C ARG A 734 -21.94 28.90 20.85
N THR A 735 -21.52 30.16 20.97
CA THR A 735 -22.40 31.33 20.77
C THR A 735 -22.65 31.68 19.30
N GLU A 736 -21.85 31.13 18.39
CA GLU A 736 -21.85 31.45 16.95
C GLU A 736 -22.61 30.40 16.11
N ALA A 737 -23.17 29.36 16.74
CA ALA A 737 -23.81 28.23 16.07
C ALA A 737 -25.21 27.95 16.61
N PHE A 738 -26.10 27.46 15.74
CA PHE A 738 -27.43 26.99 16.13
C PHE A 738 -27.51 25.47 16.07
N PHE A 739 -28.46 24.91 16.83
CA PHE A 739 -28.87 23.50 16.75
C PHE A 739 -30.37 23.44 16.96
N GLU A 740 -31.08 22.81 16.02
CA GLU A 740 -32.54 22.73 16.04
C GLU A 740 -33.02 21.33 15.63
N ASP A 741 -33.95 20.78 16.42
CA ASP A 741 -34.74 19.62 16.03
C ASP A 741 -35.76 20.06 14.95
N ILE A 742 -35.77 19.40 13.80
CA ILE A 742 -36.67 19.71 12.67
C ILE A 742 -37.61 18.55 12.37
N ASP A 743 -38.74 18.83 11.72
CA ASP A 743 -39.64 17.79 11.27
C ASP A 743 -39.26 17.24 9.88
N ALA A 744 -39.92 16.15 9.47
CA ALA A 744 -39.65 15.50 8.20
C ALA A 744 -39.92 16.40 6.98
N ALA A 745 -40.91 17.29 7.06
CA ALA A 745 -41.27 18.16 5.93
C ALA A 745 -40.22 19.27 5.73
N GLU A 746 -39.71 19.81 6.83
CA GLU A 746 -38.60 20.78 6.80
C GLU A 746 -37.31 20.13 6.30
N ALA A 747 -36.95 18.94 6.78
CA ALA A 747 -35.77 18.21 6.31
C ALA A 747 -35.83 17.91 4.80
N VAL A 748 -37.00 17.50 4.28
CA VAL A 748 -37.22 17.29 2.84
C VAL A 748 -37.01 18.59 2.07
N THR A 749 -37.57 19.70 2.54
CA THR A 749 -37.45 21.01 1.86
C THR A 749 -35.99 21.43 1.71
N LEU A 750 -35.20 21.30 2.78
CA LEU A 750 -33.78 21.70 2.77
C LEU A 750 -32.94 20.77 1.87
N LEU A 751 -33.11 19.47 2.01
CA LEU A 751 -32.34 18.49 1.25
C LEU A 751 -32.71 18.46 -0.24
N GLU A 752 -33.98 18.68 -0.60
CA GLU A 752 -34.40 18.83 -2.00
C GLU A 752 -33.80 20.09 -2.63
N SER A 753 -33.74 21.19 -1.87
CA SER A 753 -33.09 22.40 -2.34
C SER A 753 -31.61 22.16 -2.63
N ALA A 754 -30.91 21.42 -1.76
CA ALA A 754 -29.49 21.10 -1.96
C ALA A 754 -29.25 20.10 -3.09
N LEU A 755 -30.07 19.04 -3.18
CA LEU A 755 -29.99 18.04 -4.25
C LEU A 755 -30.36 18.58 -5.64
N ALA A 756 -31.03 19.74 -5.71
CA ALA A 756 -31.32 20.45 -6.96
C ALA A 756 -30.14 21.29 -7.46
N GLN A 757 -29.09 21.49 -6.65
CA GLN A 757 -27.85 22.15 -7.05
C GLN A 757 -26.80 21.10 -7.42
N SER A 758 -25.78 21.51 -8.18
CA SER A 758 -24.59 20.68 -8.36
C SER A 758 -23.91 20.44 -7.01
N THR A 759 -23.40 19.23 -6.80
CA THR A 759 -22.61 18.92 -5.61
C THR A 759 -21.35 19.79 -5.58
N CYS A 760 -20.86 20.09 -4.38
CA CYS A 760 -19.71 20.98 -4.18
C CYS A 760 -18.69 20.45 -3.15
N PRO A 761 -18.32 19.15 -3.20
CA PRO A 761 -17.24 18.64 -2.36
C PRO A 761 -15.92 19.33 -2.73
N GLU A 762 -15.08 19.61 -1.73
CA GLU A 762 -13.78 20.26 -1.93
C GLU A 762 -12.61 19.36 -1.55
N GLN A 763 -12.82 18.45 -0.60
CA GLN A 763 -11.80 17.54 -0.07
C GLN A 763 -12.02 16.13 -0.65
N GLU A 764 -10.96 15.31 -0.69
CA GLU A 764 -11.03 13.97 -1.27
C GLU A 764 -12.01 13.05 -0.54
N ASP A 765 -11.99 13.07 0.80
CA ASP A 765 -12.97 12.37 1.64
C ASP A 765 -14.41 12.78 1.32
N GLN A 766 -14.65 14.08 1.10
CA GLN A 766 -15.96 14.60 0.69
C GLN A 766 -16.37 14.13 -0.71
N ILE A 767 -15.41 14.06 -1.65
CA ILE A 767 -15.66 13.57 -3.00
C ILE A 767 -16.06 12.09 -2.95
N GLU A 768 -15.32 11.29 -2.20
CA GLU A 768 -15.60 9.86 -1.98
C GLU A 768 -16.95 9.66 -1.28
N ASP A 769 -17.19 10.36 -0.17
CA ASP A 769 -18.42 10.26 0.63
C ASP A 769 -19.66 10.68 -0.18
N VAL A 770 -19.57 11.79 -0.90
CA VAL A 770 -20.65 12.21 -1.80
C VAL A 770 -20.85 11.18 -2.92
N ALA A 771 -19.79 10.70 -3.58
CA ALA A 771 -19.91 9.67 -4.62
C ALA A 771 -20.54 8.37 -4.10
N LEU A 772 -20.23 8.00 -2.85
CA LEU A 772 -20.68 6.77 -2.22
C LEU A 772 -22.13 6.83 -1.70
N TYR A 773 -22.53 7.95 -1.12
CA TYR A 773 -23.78 8.04 -0.37
C TYR A 773 -24.87 8.92 -1.01
N LEU A 774 -24.59 9.62 -2.12
CA LEU A 774 -25.57 10.53 -2.74
C LEU A 774 -26.86 9.83 -3.19
N ASP A 775 -26.79 8.64 -3.79
CA ASP A 775 -28.00 7.90 -4.21
C ASP A 775 -28.78 7.32 -3.01
N LEU A 776 -28.08 7.00 -1.93
CA LEU A 776 -28.71 6.64 -0.67
C LEU A 776 -29.45 7.85 -0.07
N LEU A 777 -28.83 9.03 -0.07
CA LEU A 777 -29.43 10.28 0.38
C LEU A 777 -30.69 10.60 -0.43
N ARG A 778 -30.63 10.54 -1.76
CA ARG A 778 -31.79 10.74 -2.64
C ARG A 778 -32.94 9.78 -2.30
N ALA A 779 -32.63 8.51 -2.06
CA ALA A 779 -33.64 7.52 -1.66
C ALA A 779 -34.25 7.82 -0.27
N ARG A 780 -33.45 8.32 0.67
CA ARG A 780 -33.97 8.76 1.99
C ARG A 780 -34.87 9.97 1.86
N VAL A 781 -34.50 10.98 1.07
CA VAL A 781 -35.33 12.17 0.84
C VAL A 781 -36.66 11.79 0.19
N GLU A 782 -36.66 10.91 -0.81
CA GLU A 782 -37.87 10.38 -1.44
C GLU A 782 -38.78 9.66 -0.43
N HIS A 783 -38.21 8.80 0.41
CA HIS A 783 -38.97 8.10 1.46
C HIS A 783 -39.52 9.09 2.50
N LEU A 784 -38.74 10.08 2.91
CA LEU A 784 -39.19 11.14 3.81
C LEU A 784 -40.37 11.90 3.24
N ARG A 785 -40.36 12.22 1.95
CA ARG A 785 -41.48 12.89 1.26
C ARG A 785 -42.77 12.07 1.36
N GLN A 786 -42.68 10.74 1.27
CA GLN A 786 -43.82 9.83 1.34
C GLN A 786 -44.42 9.71 2.76
N ILE A 787 -43.61 9.90 3.80
CA ILE A 787 -44.06 9.82 5.20
C ILE A 787 -44.34 11.18 5.85
N ALA A 788 -43.89 12.29 5.24
CA ALA A 788 -44.14 13.64 5.73
C ALA A 788 -45.64 14.02 5.65
N PRO A 789 -46.22 14.60 6.71
CA PRO A 789 -47.63 14.98 6.71
C PRO A 789 -47.89 16.15 5.75
N GLY A 790 -48.60 15.91 4.64
CA GLY A 790 -49.01 16.95 3.68
C GLY A 790 -48.69 16.68 2.21
N SER A 791 -48.04 15.57 1.88
CA SER A 791 -47.66 15.19 0.50
C SER A 791 -48.79 14.51 -0.27
N HIS A 792 -49.83 15.26 -0.64
CA HIS A 792 -50.80 14.94 -1.71
C HIS A 792 -51.26 16.20 -2.43
#